data_AF-A0A1T2L076-F1
#
_entry.id   AF-A0A1T2L076-F1
#
_cell.length_a   1.000
_cell.length_b   1.000
_cell.length_c   1.000
_cell.angle_alpha   90.00
_cell.angle_beta   90.00
_cell.angle_gamma   90.00
#
_symmetry.space_group_name_H-M   'P 1'
#
loop_
_entity.id
_entity.type
_entity.pdbx_description
1 polymer ?
#
loop_
_entity_poly.entity_id
_entity_poly.type
_entity_poly.pdbx_seq_one_letter_code
_entity_poly.pdbx_strand_id
1 'polypeptide(L)'
;MGSFSYQWKRAGSDITDANSVDYTLQVADAGSAITVTVSYTDLGGTPESTSSSAIDAVDGDLDGDSIGDSSDLDIDGDGMLNTYEDANGLNKLDATDRDTDLDGDGVSNYDEFLADSDAMADDYPPVVTPPADVNVDAEGLFTLVTIGSATAVDDLDGDVSVTSDAPTHFAPGENTVTWSATDAAGNTGTATQSVNVTPLVELGKDQVTAEGASATFEVMLNGPAVTYPVTVPYSVSGTALTDGSDHDLVDGSVTITSPNLSTTVTVNVVDDGAGEGMESLIVTLGTPNNAVVGAKATHTLSIYEGNVAPDVSLSAEQGAVVGAVLVEQGGADVVVTATVTDPNPADTHSYDWSGTDNGLTDTDGAGNSTFTFTPATAGTYILQVTATDSGNLTNSAELTLNVVATMPVLTATDSDGDGVDDDVEGAGDSDGDGIPDYLDNANLQGNVLQEMALTEDRYIVETEPGLILTLGSVALRAGEGKAGVSEEEIVSHGNDGAGAVADGEHSYTGGLFDFTVDGLPVAGQSVTIVVPQHAAVPANAVYRKQQSGGWFNFVEDANNTLASALGEEGFCPPPGDAAYSAGLNEGDWCVQLIIEDGGANDADGLANNRVVDPGGVSVMSSTASSSGSGAVQPLWLLLLSSFAVSRVLVQRRGRDKL
;
A
#
# COMPACT_ATOMS: atom_id res chain seq x y z
N MET A 1 -50.31 -86.28 41.16
CA MET A 1 -48.98 -85.95 40.62
C MET A 1 -48.14 -85.46 41.78
N GLY A 2 -46.87 -85.89 41.87
CA GLY A 2 -45.93 -85.36 42.85
C GLY A 2 -45.59 -83.89 42.61
N SER A 3 -44.84 -83.30 43.52
CA SER A 3 -44.28 -81.94 43.35
C SER A 3 -43.33 -81.92 42.15
N PHE A 4 -43.42 -80.86 41.34
CA PHE A 4 -42.48 -80.62 40.25
C PHE A 4 -41.15 -80.09 40.80
N SER A 5 -40.05 -80.52 40.21
CA SER A 5 -38.71 -79.98 40.39
C SER A 5 -38.19 -79.45 39.06
N TYR A 6 -37.50 -78.31 39.11
CA TYR A 6 -36.98 -77.62 37.93
C TYR A 6 -35.44 -77.67 37.96
N GLN A 7 -34.83 -77.76 36.79
CA GLN A 7 -33.39 -77.58 36.63
C GLN A 7 -33.16 -76.83 35.32
N TRP A 8 -32.65 -75.61 35.42
CA TRP A 8 -32.28 -74.80 34.27
C TRP A 8 -30.88 -75.19 33.77
N LYS A 9 -30.70 -75.11 32.45
CA LYS A 9 -29.47 -75.54 31.78
C LYS A 9 -29.01 -74.49 30.76
N ARG A 10 -27.71 -74.23 30.74
CA ARG A 10 -26.98 -73.39 29.79
C ARG A 10 -26.21 -74.27 28.82
N ALA A 11 -26.48 -74.15 27.52
CA ALA A 11 -25.86 -74.98 26.48
C ALA A 11 -25.93 -76.49 26.79
N GLY A 12 -27.02 -76.93 27.44
CA GLY A 12 -27.25 -78.32 27.83
C GLY A 12 -26.63 -78.78 29.16
N SER A 13 -25.85 -77.93 29.85
CA SER A 13 -25.28 -78.20 31.17
C SER A 13 -26.07 -77.53 32.29
N ASP A 14 -26.21 -78.19 33.44
CA ASP A 14 -26.99 -77.67 34.58
C ASP A 14 -26.38 -76.36 35.11
N ILE A 15 -27.20 -75.31 35.23
CA ILE A 15 -26.82 -74.05 35.88
C ILE A 15 -26.93 -74.28 37.39
N THR A 16 -25.85 -73.98 38.10
CA THR A 16 -25.78 -74.21 39.55
C THR A 16 -26.86 -73.42 40.27
N ASP A 17 -27.58 -74.07 41.18
CA ASP A 17 -28.67 -73.50 42.02
C ASP A 17 -29.88 -72.92 41.27
N ALA A 18 -29.96 -73.06 39.94
CA ALA A 18 -31.09 -72.65 39.13
C ALA A 18 -32.21 -73.72 39.13
N ASN A 19 -32.91 -73.87 40.26
CA ASN A 19 -33.96 -74.88 40.48
C ASN A 19 -35.35 -74.28 40.80
N SER A 20 -35.50 -72.97 40.61
CA SER A 20 -36.77 -72.24 40.79
C SER A 20 -37.70 -72.41 39.57
N VAL A 21 -38.98 -72.13 39.79
CA VAL A 21 -40.01 -72.11 38.73
C VAL A 21 -39.74 -71.03 37.68
N ASP A 22 -39.14 -69.91 38.10
CA ASP A 22 -38.69 -68.83 37.25
C ASP A 22 -37.16 -68.73 37.29
N TYR A 23 -36.54 -68.37 36.17
CA TYR A 23 -35.11 -68.09 36.07
C TYR A 23 -34.91 -66.73 35.42
N THR A 24 -34.23 -65.83 36.14
CA THR A 24 -33.78 -64.55 35.60
C THR A 24 -32.44 -64.78 34.92
N LEU A 25 -32.38 -64.47 33.62
CA LEU A 25 -31.15 -64.55 32.85
C LEU A 25 -30.02 -63.76 33.54
N GLN A 26 -28.82 -64.31 33.48
CA GLN A 26 -27.60 -63.72 34.01
C GLN A 26 -26.69 -63.37 32.83
N VAL A 27 -25.79 -62.41 32.99
CA VAL A 27 -24.76 -62.07 31.97
C VAL A 27 -24.03 -63.31 31.46
N ALA A 28 -23.73 -64.27 32.35
CA ALA A 28 -23.04 -65.51 31.97
C ALA A 28 -23.86 -66.44 31.06
N ASP A 29 -25.16 -66.20 30.87
CA ASP A 29 -26.04 -66.93 29.93
C ASP A 29 -25.92 -66.43 28.48
N ALA A 30 -25.33 -65.25 28.25
CA ALA A 30 -25.18 -64.64 26.93
C ALA A 30 -24.59 -65.63 25.90
N GLY A 31 -25.14 -65.61 24.69
CA GLY A 31 -24.76 -66.50 23.58
C GLY A 31 -25.12 -67.97 23.77
N SER A 32 -25.69 -68.37 24.91
CA SER A 32 -26.05 -69.75 25.22
C SER A 32 -27.55 -69.97 25.12
N ALA A 33 -27.94 -71.10 24.55
CA ALA A 33 -29.33 -71.53 24.56
C ALA A 33 -29.72 -72.01 25.97
N ILE A 34 -30.84 -71.50 26.50
CA ILE A 34 -31.35 -71.86 27.82
C ILE A 34 -32.51 -72.85 27.68
N THR A 35 -32.46 -73.92 28.47
CA THR A 35 -33.54 -74.93 28.57
C THR A 35 -33.87 -75.18 30.03
N VAL A 36 -35.09 -75.62 30.30
CA VAL A 36 -35.47 -76.13 31.61
C VAL A 36 -35.92 -77.57 31.50
N THR A 37 -35.40 -78.43 32.37
CA THR A 37 -35.93 -79.78 32.58
C THR A 37 -36.87 -79.73 33.78
N VAL A 38 -38.13 -80.11 33.57
CA VAL A 38 -39.14 -80.26 34.62
C VAL A 38 -39.35 -81.74 34.89
N SER A 39 -39.14 -82.15 36.14
CA SER A 39 -39.28 -83.54 36.58
C SER A 39 -40.30 -83.66 37.70
N TYR A 40 -41.02 -84.78 37.75
CA TYR A 40 -41.90 -85.13 38.87
C TYR A 40 -41.97 -86.65 39.02
N THR A 41 -42.44 -87.14 40.16
CA THR A 41 -42.76 -88.55 40.35
C THR A 41 -44.26 -88.73 40.33
N ASP A 42 -44.76 -89.68 39.54
CA ASP A 42 -46.19 -89.98 39.49
C ASP A 42 -46.68 -90.68 40.78
N LEU A 43 -47.99 -90.95 40.86
CA LEU A 43 -48.56 -91.64 42.04
C LEU A 43 -48.17 -93.14 42.11
N GLY A 44 -47.52 -93.68 41.08
CA GLY A 44 -47.01 -95.04 41.00
C GLY A 44 -45.52 -95.17 41.37
N GLY A 45 -44.82 -94.06 41.65
CA GLY A 45 -43.41 -94.05 41.98
C GLY A 45 -42.47 -93.98 40.77
N THR A 46 -42.99 -93.72 39.57
CA THR A 46 -42.19 -93.60 38.34
C THR A 46 -41.73 -92.16 38.15
N PRO A 47 -40.41 -91.89 37.99
CA PRO A 47 -39.91 -90.58 37.61
C PRO A 47 -40.27 -90.25 36.15
N GLU A 48 -40.88 -89.08 35.94
CA GLU A 48 -41.23 -88.54 34.63
C GLU A 48 -40.53 -87.19 34.46
N SER A 49 -40.01 -86.91 33.27
CA SER A 49 -39.37 -85.63 32.97
C SER A 49 -39.60 -85.20 31.54
N THR A 50 -39.77 -83.91 31.33
CA THR A 50 -39.74 -83.30 29.99
C THR A 50 -38.81 -82.10 30.01
N SER A 51 -38.17 -81.82 28.89
CA SER A 51 -37.41 -80.58 28.72
C SER A 51 -38.18 -79.63 27.81
N SER A 52 -38.07 -78.34 28.08
CA SER A 52 -38.53 -77.32 27.15
C SER A 52 -37.74 -77.40 25.84
N SER A 53 -38.29 -76.82 24.78
CA SER A 53 -37.44 -76.36 23.69
C SER A 53 -36.43 -75.34 24.23
N ALA A 54 -35.27 -75.25 23.59
CA ALA A 54 -34.35 -74.17 23.90
C ALA A 54 -34.99 -72.84 23.49
N ILE A 55 -34.85 -71.83 24.35
CA ILE A 55 -35.00 -70.45 23.86
C ILE A 55 -33.81 -70.14 22.95
N ASP A 56 -33.99 -69.18 22.05
CA ASP A 56 -32.88 -68.66 21.24
C ASP A 56 -31.73 -68.19 22.14
N ALA A 57 -30.52 -68.10 21.59
CA ALA A 57 -29.35 -67.67 22.36
C ALA A 57 -29.69 -66.37 23.12
N VAL A 58 -29.39 -66.36 24.41
CA VAL A 58 -29.62 -65.17 25.26
C VAL A 58 -28.82 -64.02 24.66
N ASP A 59 -29.52 -62.93 24.35
CA ASP A 59 -28.90 -61.68 23.96
C ASP A 59 -28.00 -61.20 25.11
N GLY A 60 -26.78 -60.79 24.77
CA GLY A 60 -25.86 -60.26 25.78
C GLY A 60 -26.33 -58.90 26.29
N ASP A 61 -25.62 -58.41 27.31
CA ASP A 61 -25.79 -57.09 27.91
C ASP A 61 -24.40 -56.73 28.44
N LEU A 62 -23.54 -56.25 27.53
CA LEU A 62 -22.10 -56.09 27.77
C LEU A 62 -21.81 -54.96 28.76
N ASP A 63 -22.55 -53.85 28.70
CA ASP A 63 -22.40 -52.68 29.57
C ASP A 63 -23.24 -52.74 30.88
N GLY A 64 -24.26 -53.60 30.91
CA GLY A 64 -25.11 -53.85 32.07
C GLY A 64 -26.26 -52.84 32.25
N ASP A 65 -26.66 -52.12 31.20
CA ASP A 65 -27.74 -51.11 31.26
C ASP A 65 -29.17 -51.70 31.16
N SER A 66 -29.26 -53.02 30.94
CA SER A 66 -30.50 -53.80 30.75
C SER A 66 -31.18 -53.66 29.37
N ILE A 67 -30.49 -53.10 28.39
CA ILE A 67 -30.75 -53.24 26.96
C ILE A 67 -29.90 -54.43 26.45
N GLY A 68 -30.42 -55.20 25.49
CA GLY A 68 -29.66 -56.33 24.96
C GLY A 68 -28.74 -55.90 23.83
N ASP A 69 -27.54 -56.47 23.72
CA ASP A 69 -26.50 -56.11 22.72
C ASP A 69 -27.06 -56.01 21.28
N SER A 70 -28.05 -56.84 20.92
CA SER A 70 -28.65 -56.82 19.58
C SER A 70 -29.51 -55.59 19.27
N SER A 71 -29.95 -54.87 20.30
CA SER A 71 -30.82 -53.69 20.23
C SER A 71 -30.17 -52.43 20.81
N ASP A 72 -28.97 -52.56 21.36
CA ASP A 72 -28.20 -51.46 21.92
C ASP A 72 -27.53 -50.60 20.84
N LEU A 73 -27.48 -49.29 21.09
CA LEU A 73 -26.80 -48.33 20.23
C LEU A 73 -25.37 -48.04 20.67
N ASP A 74 -24.98 -48.45 21.87
CA ASP A 74 -23.66 -48.29 22.51
C ASP A 74 -23.40 -49.58 23.31
N ILE A 75 -22.85 -50.63 22.67
CA ILE A 75 -22.85 -51.99 23.24
C ILE A 75 -21.92 -52.10 24.46
N ASP A 76 -20.83 -51.35 24.52
CA ASP A 76 -19.88 -51.41 25.64
C ASP A 76 -20.04 -50.26 26.65
N GLY A 77 -21.00 -49.35 26.42
CA GLY A 77 -21.48 -48.34 27.37
C GLY A 77 -20.48 -47.22 27.60
N ASP A 78 -19.64 -46.97 26.62
CA ASP A 78 -18.56 -46.01 26.70
C ASP A 78 -18.99 -44.61 26.21
N GLY A 79 -20.23 -44.49 25.73
CA GLY A 79 -20.82 -43.25 25.28
C GLY A 79 -20.54 -42.92 23.81
N MET A 80 -19.85 -43.78 23.06
CA MET A 80 -19.77 -43.72 21.60
C MET A 80 -20.88 -44.59 20.98
N LEU A 81 -21.35 -44.21 19.79
CA LEU A 81 -22.36 -44.99 19.09
C LEU A 81 -21.70 -46.11 18.28
N ASN A 82 -22.24 -47.33 18.37
CA ASN A 82 -21.83 -48.49 17.57
C ASN A 82 -21.70 -48.18 16.07
N THR A 83 -22.56 -47.30 15.55
CA THR A 83 -22.55 -46.90 14.14
C THR A 83 -21.38 -46.00 13.77
N TYR A 84 -20.91 -45.17 14.69
CA TYR A 84 -19.71 -44.35 14.51
C TYR A 84 -18.47 -45.25 14.58
N GLU A 85 -18.41 -46.11 15.59
CA GLU A 85 -17.32 -47.04 15.77
C GLU A 85 -17.15 -48.00 14.59
N ASP A 86 -18.25 -48.60 14.10
CA ASP A 86 -18.23 -49.44 12.90
C ASP A 86 -17.78 -48.67 11.65
N ALA A 87 -18.07 -47.37 11.55
CA ALA A 87 -17.69 -46.54 10.41
C ALA A 87 -16.20 -46.19 10.42
N ASN A 88 -15.63 -45.94 11.61
CA ASN A 88 -14.24 -45.52 11.83
C ASN A 88 -13.32 -46.67 12.27
N GLY A 89 -13.81 -47.92 12.22
CA GLY A 89 -13.00 -49.11 12.48
C GLY A 89 -12.62 -49.32 13.95
N LEU A 90 -13.32 -48.67 14.88
CA LEU A 90 -13.22 -48.88 16.31
C LEU A 90 -13.94 -50.16 16.74
N ASN A 91 -13.67 -50.62 17.95
CA ASN A 91 -14.18 -51.87 18.49
C ASN A 91 -15.27 -51.61 19.54
N LYS A 92 -16.52 -51.59 19.08
CA LYS A 92 -17.77 -51.51 19.87
C LYS A 92 -18.02 -52.53 20.99
N LEU A 93 -17.02 -53.37 21.26
CA LEU A 93 -17.02 -54.37 22.32
C LEU A 93 -15.90 -54.11 23.35
N ASP A 94 -15.20 -52.97 23.25
CA ASP A 94 -14.04 -52.59 24.06
C ASP A 94 -14.06 -51.10 24.39
N ALA A 95 -14.81 -50.75 25.44
CA ALA A 95 -14.94 -49.43 26.03
C ALA A 95 -13.64 -48.69 26.42
N THR A 96 -12.46 -49.25 26.16
CA THR A 96 -11.17 -48.60 26.42
C THR A 96 -10.56 -47.97 25.18
N ASP A 97 -11.04 -48.29 23.98
CA ASP A 97 -10.49 -47.71 22.74
C ASP A 97 -10.99 -46.28 22.47
N ARG A 98 -12.13 -45.85 23.05
CA ARG A 98 -12.55 -44.44 23.10
C ARG A 98 -11.49 -43.46 23.57
N ASP A 99 -10.65 -43.87 24.50
CA ASP A 99 -9.61 -43.02 25.12
C ASP A 99 -8.27 -43.13 24.36
N THR A 100 -8.23 -43.93 23.29
CA THR A 100 -7.09 -43.98 22.36
C THR A 100 -7.23 -42.92 21.28
N ASP A 101 -6.14 -42.71 20.56
CA ASP A 101 -6.00 -41.76 19.45
C ASP A 101 -5.57 -42.63 18.26
N LEU A 102 -6.53 -42.89 17.36
CA LEU A 102 -6.39 -43.94 16.34
C LEU A 102 -5.50 -43.50 15.18
N ASP A 103 -5.58 -42.24 14.76
CA ASP A 103 -4.77 -41.69 13.68
C ASP A 103 -3.51 -40.96 14.16
N GLY A 104 -3.45 -40.57 15.43
CA GLY A 104 -2.30 -39.97 16.08
C GLY A 104 -2.27 -38.45 16.06
N ASP A 105 -3.39 -37.79 15.80
CA ASP A 105 -3.51 -36.33 15.68
C ASP A 105 -3.62 -35.59 17.03
N GLY A 106 -3.49 -36.33 18.14
CA GLY A 106 -3.51 -35.79 19.49
C GLY A 106 -4.90 -35.68 20.11
N VAL A 107 -5.96 -36.08 19.38
CA VAL A 107 -7.33 -36.13 19.89
C VAL A 107 -7.76 -37.58 20.11
N SER A 108 -8.50 -37.81 21.19
CA SER A 108 -9.04 -39.14 21.45
C SER A 108 -10.26 -39.42 20.57
N ASN A 109 -10.44 -40.68 20.18
CA ASN A 109 -11.58 -41.13 19.38
C ASN A 109 -12.93 -40.69 19.97
N TYR A 110 -13.04 -40.59 21.31
CA TYR A 110 -14.22 -40.08 21.99
C TYR A 110 -14.47 -38.60 21.75
N ASP A 111 -13.42 -37.77 21.85
CA ASP A 111 -13.53 -36.32 21.68
C ASP A 111 -13.85 -35.99 20.21
N GLU A 112 -13.33 -36.78 19.28
CA GLU A 112 -13.69 -36.74 17.85
C GLU A 112 -15.14 -37.13 17.58
N PHE A 113 -15.61 -38.21 18.21
CA PHE A 113 -17.03 -38.58 18.17
C PHE A 113 -17.93 -37.42 18.66
N LEU A 114 -17.53 -36.74 19.74
CA LEU A 114 -18.26 -35.57 20.25
C LEU A 114 -18.19 -34.37 19.29
N ALA A 115 -17.10 -34.24 18.54
CA ALA A 115 -16.90 -33.20 17.54
C ALA A 115 -17.54 -33.52 16.17
N ASP A 116 -18.06 -34.73 15.98
CA ASP A 116 -18.54 -35.26 14.68
C ASP A 116 -17.42 -35.28 13.63
N SER A 117 -16.18 -35.57 14.07
CA SER A 117 -14.94 -35.64 13.26
C SER A 117 -14.55 -37.10 12.97
N ASP A 118 -13.58 -37.35 12.08
CA ASP A 118 -13.24 -38.69 11.58
C ASP A 118 -12.01 -39.27 12.28
N ALA A 119 -12.23 -40.20 13.24
CA ALA A 119 -11.17 -40.84 14.01
C ALA A 119 -10.12 -41.65 13.23
N MET A 120 -10.22 -41.71 11.90
CA MET A 120 -9.21 -42.32 11.04
C MET A 120 -8.41 -41.32 10.22
N ALA A 121 -8.73 -40.03 10.32
CA ALA A 121 -8.21 -39.00 9.44
C ALA A 121 -7.87 -37.74 10.24
N ASP A 122 -6.59 -37.41 10.19
CA ASP A 122 -6.05 -36.15 10.69
C ASP A 122 -6.86 -34.96 10.16
N ASP A 123 -7.69 -34.40 11.03
CA ASP A 123 -8.57 -33.27 10.77
C ASP A 123 -8.32 -32.07 11.71
N TYR A 124 -7.22 -32.14 12.49
CA TYR A 124 -6.77 -31.07 13.36
C TYR A 124 -5.60 -30.28 12.75
N PRO A 125 -5.63 -28.94 12.82
CA PRO A 125 -4.58 -28.12 12.24
C PRO A 125 -3.34 -28.00 13.12
N PRO A 126 -2.16 -27.73 12.52
CA PRO A 126 -0.93 -27.49 13.26
C PRO A 126 -1.03 -26.27 14.18
N VAL A 127 -0.39 -26.32 15.35
CA VAL A 127 -0.31 -25.19 16.26
C VAL A 127 0.83 -24.26 15.85
N VAL A 128 0.48 -23.08 15.33
CA VAL A 128 1.45 -22.04 14.94
C VAL A 128 1.84 -21.19 16.15
N THR A 129 3.14 -21.06 16.40
CA THR A 129 3.73 -20.16 17.39
C THR A 129 4.48 -19.03 16.67
N PRO A 130 3.91 -17.81 16.63
CA PRO A 130 4.55 -16.68 15.98
C PRO A 130 5.71 -16.12 16.82
N PRO A 131 6.64 -15.36 16.21
CA PRO A 131 7.63 -14.60 16.95
C PRO A 131 6.99 -13.48 17.79
N ALA A 132 7.76 -12.86 18.66
CA ALA A 132 7.28 -11.76 19.49
C ALA A 132 6.95 -10.51 18.65
N ASP A 133 5.98 -9.73 19.10
CA ASP A 133 5.62 -8.45 18.46
C ASP A 133 6.82 -7.51 18.34
N VAL A 134 6.82 -6.71 17.29
CA VAL A 134 7.90 -5.77 16.95
C VAL A 134 7.40 -4.34 17.12
N ASN A 135 8.23 -3.49 17.72
CA ASN A 135 8.00 -2.05 17.80
C ASN A 135 9.24 -1.34 17.25
N VAL A 136 9.05 -0.49 16.25
CA VAL A 136 10.11 0.31 15.62
C VAL A 136 9.64 1.75 15.41
N ASP A 137 10.58 2.66 15.20
CA ASP A 137 10.30 4.02 14.74
C ASP A 137 10.33 4.03 13.21
N ALA A 138 9.49 4.86 12.59
CA ALA A 138 9.48 5.02 11.14
C ALA A 138 10.79 5.65 10.65
N GLU A 139 11.29 5.16 9.52
CA GLU A 139 12.44 5.75 8.80
C GLU A 139 12.01 6.54 7.55
N GLY A 140 10.72 6.52 7.20
CA GLY A 140 10.11 7.15 6.03
C GLY A 140 8.66 6.69 5.86
N LEU A 141 8.10 6.82 4.64
CA LEU A 141 6.77 6.29 4.31
C LEU A 141 6.65 4.78 4.55
N PHE A 142 7.76 4.04 4.36
CA PHE A 142 7.85 2.62 4.65
C PHE A 142 9.15 2.30 5.36
N THR A 143 9.10 1.39 6.34
CA THR A 143 10.24 1.01 7.17
C THR A 143 10.56 -0.47 7.00
N LEU A 144 11.82 -0.80 6.73
CA LEU A 144 12.29 -2.18 6.67
C LEU A 144 12.27 -2.80 8.06
N VAL A 145 11.50 -3.88 8.28
CA VAL A 145 11.37 -4.52 9.59
C VAL A 145 11.74 -5.99 9.53
N THR A 146 12.67 -6.41 10.40
CA THR A 146 12.95 -7.83 10.62
C THR A 146 11.97 -8.41 11.64
N ILE A 147 11.01 -9.20 11.17
CA ILE A 147 9.91 -9.75 12.00
C ILE A 147 10.22 -11.09 12.70
N GLY A 148 11.36 -11.72 12.39
CA GLY A 148 11.77 -13.00 12.95
C GLY A 148 11.22 -14.21 12.17
N SER A 149 11.06 -15.34 12.85
CA SER A 149 10.58 -16.61 12.26
C SER A 149 9.63 -17.34 13.21
N ALA A 150 8.51 -17.82 12.70
CA ALA A 150 7.57 -18.67 13.45
C ALA A 150 7.97 -20.15 13.42
N THR A 151 7.35 -20.93 14.31
CA THR A 151 7.41 -22.41 14.31
C THR A 151 6.01 -22.98 14.37
N ALA A 152 5.77 -24.15 13.77
CA ALA A 152 4.51 -24.87 13.93
C ALA A 152 4.79 -26.33 14.26
N VAL A 153 3.95 -26.89 15.12
CA VAL A 153 3.97 -28.31 15.48
C VAL A 153 2.58 -28.86 15.30
N ASP A 154 2.50 -29.94 14.56
CA ASP A 154 1.34 -30.81 14.44
C ASP A 154 1.57 -32.08 15.30
N ASP A 155 0.51 -32.63 15.87
CA ASP A 155 0.62 -33.78 16.77
C ASP A 155 0.87 -35.11 16.01
N LEU A 156 0.41 -35.23 14.74
CA LEU A 156 0.68 -36.37 13.88
C LEU A 156 1.98 -36.21 13.05
N ASP A 157 2.16 -35.06 12.41
CA ASP A 157 3.25 -34.77 11.48
C ASP A 157 4.52 -34.21 12.16
N GLY A 158 4.41 -33.70 13.39
CA GLY A 158 5.51 -33.06 14.10
C GLY A 158 5.81 -31.65 13.59
N ASP A 159 7.08 -31.31 13.32
CA ASP A 159 7.45 -29.96 12.89
C ASP A 159 6.91 -29.65 11.47
N VAL A 160 6.07 -28.62 11.34
CA VAL A 160 5.47 -28.17 10.07
C VAL A 160 6.10 -26.86 9.60
N SER A 161 6.24 -26.69 8.29
CA SER A 161 6.77 -25.46 7.70
C SER A 161 5.76 -24.32 7.77
N VAL A 162 6.22 -23.14 8.17
CA VAL A 162 5.38 -21.95 8.33
C VAL A 162 5.65 -20.94 7.22
N THR A 163 4.60 -20.28 6.73
CA THR A 163 4.64 -19.12 5.84
C THR A 163 4.01 -17.90 6.50
N SER A 164 4.27 -16.71 5.96
CA SER A 164 3.65 -15.46 6.41
C SER A 164 3.16 -14.63 5.23
N ASP A 165 2.16 -13.79 5.46
CA ASP A 165 1.70 -12.72 4.55
C ASP A 165 2.52 -11.42 4.67
N ALA A 166 3.53 -11.38 5.56
CA ALA A 166 4.27 -10.16 5.86
C ALA A 166 4.92 -9.49 4.63
N PRO A 167 4.75 -8.17 4.47
CA PRO A 167 5.59 -7.40 3.56
C PRO A 167 7.02 -7.29 4.10
N THR A 168 7.96 -6.86 3.25
CA THR A 168 9.32 -6.55 3.69
C THR A 168 9.41 -5.20 4.40
N HIS A 169 8.61 -4.24 3.95
CA HIS A 169 8.52 -2.90 4.52
C HIS A 169 7.10 -2.62 5.04
N PHE A 170 7.03 -1.86 6.12
CA PHE A 170 5.77 -1.57 6.82
C PHE A 170 5.52 -0.06 6.85
N ALA A 171 4.28 0.34 6.57
CA ALA A 171 3.82 1.71 6.75
C ALA A 171 3.69 2.08 8.24
N PRO A 172 3.74 3.38 8.61
CA PRO A 172 3.44 3.83 9.95
C PRO A 172 2.09 3.34 10.46
N GLY A 173 2.04 2.94 11.73
CA GLY A 173 0.84 2.46 12.40
C GLY A 173 0.94 1.02 12.91
N GLU A 174 -0.22 0.46 13.24
CA GLU A 174 -0.36 -0.92 13.67
C GLU A 174 -0.53 -1.83 12.44
N ASN A 175 0.42 -2.75 12.24
CA ASN A 175 0.37 -3.74 11.18
C ASN A 175 0.19 -5.13 11.81
N THR A 176 -0.58 -6.00 11.15
CA THR A 176 -0.80 -7.39 11.59
C THR A 176 -0.25 -8.35 10.54
N VAL A 177 0.63 -9.25 10.96
CA VAL A 177 1.15 -10.34 10.14
C VAL A 177 0.46 -11.63 10.53
N THR A 178 -0.06 -12.37 9.55
CA THR A 178 -0.62 -13.71 9.71
C THR A 178 0.40 -14.77 9.33
N TRP A 179 0.74 -15.62 10.29
CA TRP A 179 1.54 -16.83 10.09
C TRP A 179 0.62 -18.02 9.86
N SER A 180 0.94 -18.85 8.88
CA SER A 180 0.13 -20.00 8.47
C SER A 180 1.00 -21.25 8.31
N ALA A 181 0.48 -22.41 8.73
CA ALA A 181 1.10 -23.71 8.49
C ALA A 181 0.02 -24.70 8.05
N THR A 182 0.35 -25.53 7.08
CA THR A 182 -0.54 -26.59 6.57
C THR A 182 0.19 -27.93 6.69
N ASP A 183 -0.45 -28.89 7.36
CA ASP A 183 0.05 -30.26 7.53
C ASP A 183 -0.09 -31.10 6.24
N ALA A 184 0.21 -32.40 6.32
CA ALA A 184 0.12 -33.31 5.19
C ALA A 184 -1.32 -33.71 4.81
N ALA A 185 -2.27 -33.62 5.75
CA ALA A 185 -3.70 -33.88 5.53
C ALA A 185 -4.42 -32.69 4.87
N GLY A 186 -3.85 -31.49 4.96
CA GLY A 186 -4.36 -30.25 4.41
C GLY A 186 -5.04 -29.35 5.44
N ASN A 187 -4.98 -29.64 6.73
CA ASN A 187 -5.51 -28.77 7.76
C ASN A 187 -4.57 -27.59 7.95
N THR A 188 -5.12 -26.41 8.26
CA THR A 188 -4.34 -25.16 8.29
C THR A 188 -4.53 -24.43 9.60
N GLY A 189 -3.44 -24.26 10.32
CA GLY A 189 -3.37 -23.46 11.54
C GLY A 189 -2.83 -22.06 11.25
N THR A 190 -3.32 -21.07 12.00
CA THR A 190 -2.86 -19.68 11.87
C THR A 190 -2.62 -19.02 13.21
N ALA A 191 -1.70 -18.06 13.25
CA ALA A 191 -1.47 -17.18 14.39
C ALA A 191 -0.98 -15.81 13.91
N THR A 192 -1.23 -14.75 14.68
CA THR A 192 -0.87 -13.38 14.30
C THR A 192 0.30 -12.82 15.12
N GLN A 193 1.02 -11.88 14.51
CA GLN A 193 2.06 -11.07 15.14
C GLN A 193 1.77 -9.59 14.85
N SER A 194 1.94 -8.72 15.85
CA SER A 194 1.85 -7.27 15.64
C SER A 194 3.20 -6.66 15.28
N VAL A 195 3.21 -5.81 14.26
CA VAL A 195 4.35 -4.98 13.85
C VAL A 195 3.93 -3.52 13.93
N ASN A 196 4.41 -2.84 14.95
CA ASN A 196 4.02 -1.47 15.29
C ASN A 196 5.10 -0.50 14.86
N VAL A 197 4.76 0.41 13.94
CA VAL A 197 5.67 1.43 13.40
C VAL A 197 5.25 2.80 13.92
N THR A 198 6.08 3.44 14.75
CA THR A 198 5.81 4.77 15.32
C THR A 198 6.04 5.85 14.26
N PRO A 199 5.05 6.70 13.90
CA PRO A 199 5.16 7.62 12.77
C PRO A 199 6.16 8.76 13.01
N LEU A 200 6.64 9.34 11.92
CA LEU A 200 7.34 10.63 11.92
C LEU A 200 6.34 11.77 12.16
N VAL A 201 6.80 12.86 12.76
CA VAL A 201 6.09 14.15 12.87
C VAL A 201 6.95 15.29 12.37
N GLU A 202 6.35 16.13 11.53
CA GLU A 202 7.02 17.23 10.83
C GLU A 202 6.15 18.49 10.78
N LEU A 203 6.80 19.63 10.49
CA LEU A 203 6.14 20.91 10.29
C LEU A 203 5.99 21.22 8.80
N GLY A 204 4.98 22.02 8.44
CA GLY A 204 4.85 22.54 7.09
C GLY A 204 5.97 23.50 6.67
N LYS A 205 6.03 23.77 5.36
CA LYS A 205 6.94 24.73 4.71
C LYS A 205 6.94 26.10 5.37
N ASP A 206 8.09 26.76 5.33
CA ASP A 206 8.23 28.14 5.83
C ASP A 206 7.30 29.06 5.03
N GLN A 207 6.67 30.02 5.71
CA GLN A 207 5.63 30.85 5.12
C GLN A 207 5.84 32.34 5.41
N VAL A 208 5.05 33.18 4.74
CA VAL A 208 5.01 34.63 4.96
C VAL A 208 3.64 35.04 5.46
N THR A 209 3.58 36.11 6.23
CA THR A 209 2.32 36.76 6.61
C THR A 209 2.50 38.26 6.76
N ALA A 210 1.40 38.98 6.97
CA ALA A 210 1.39 40.40 7.23
C ALA A 210 1.04 40.71 8.69
N GLU A 211 1.41 41.90 9.16
CA GLU A 211 0.92 42.41 10.44
C GLU A 211 -0.61 42.55 10.48
N GLY A 212 -1.18 42.32 11.66
CA GLY A 212 -2.63 42.32 11.85
C GLY A 212 -3.35 41.09 11.26
N ALA A 213 -2.60 40.15 10.67
CA ALA A 213 -3.12 38.90 10.13
C ALA A 213 -3.12 37.76 11.16
N SER A 214 -3.73 36.65 10.76
CA SER A 214 -3.56 35.36 11.42
C SER A 214 -2.84 34.43 10.45
N ALA A 215 -1.78 33.76 10.92
CA ALA A 215 -1.09 32.71 10.20
C ALA A 215 -1.37 31.35 10.84
N THR A 216 -1.35 30.29 10.06
CA THR A 216 -1.47 28.91 10.54
C THR A 216 -0.33 28.07 9.98
N PHE A 217 0.31 27.27 10.82
CA PHE A 217 1.21 26.24 10.36
C PHE A 217 0.71 24.87 10.81
N GLU A 218 1.02 23.85 10.02
CA GLU A 218 0.57 22.48 10.28
C GLU A 218 1.67 21.66 10.96
N VAL A 219 1.23 20.78 11.85
CA VAL A 219 2.02 19.69 12.44
C VAL A 219 1.42 18.39 11.91
N MET A 220 2.18 17.63 11.14
CA MET A 220 1.69 16.50 10.34
C MET A 220 2.44 15.21 10.68
N LEU A 221 1.72 14.10 10.70
CA LEU A 221 2.28 12.76 10.79
C LEU A 221 2.46 12.18 9.38
N ASN A 222 3.50 11.40 9.16
CA ASN A 222 3.69 10.69 7.88
C ASN A 222 2.83 9.43 7.73
N GLY A 223 1.92 9.18 8.67
CA GLY A 223 0.97 8.07 8.67
C GLY A 223 0.32 7.88 10.05
N PRO A 224 -0.62 6.92 10.19
CA PRO A 224 -1.32 6.69 11.44
C PRO A 224 -0.40 6.35 12.61
N ALA A 225 -0.72 6.85 13.81
CA ALA A 225 -0.03 6.45 15.03
C ALA A 225 -0.57 5.13 15.61
N VAL A 226 0.33 4.29 16.11
CA VAL A 226 0.00 3.06 16.88
C VAL A 226 -0.84 3.39 18.12
N THR A 227 -0.62 4.56 18.74
CA THR A 227 -1.36 4.98 19.93
C THR A 227 -1.68 6.47 19.85
N TYR A 228 -2.97 6.78 19.93
CA TYR A 228 -3.47 8.16 20.05
C TYR A 228 -3.87 8.48 21.50
N PRO A 229 -3.80 9.77 21.91
CA PRO A 229 -3.35 10.90 21.11
C PRO A 229 -1.82 10.98 20.96
N VAL A 230 -1.36 11.56 19.85
CA VAL A 230 0.03 12.01 19.69
C VAL A 230 0.15 13.40 20.30
N THR A 231 1.13 13.62 21.16
CA THR A 231 1.38 14.95 21.77
C THR A 231 2.75 15.46 21.34
N VAL A 232 2.79 16.67 20.78
CA VAL A 232 4.00 17.25 20.19
C VAL A 232 4.31 18.58 20.87
N PRO A 233 5.28 18.64 21.79
CA PRO A 233 5.76 19.90 22.34
C PRO A 233 6.45 20.76 21.27
N TYR A 234 6.40 22.08 21.41
CA TYR A 234 7.16 23.01 20.57
C TYR A 234 7.65 24.23 21.36
N SER A 235 8.71 24.86 20.88
CA SER A 235 9.24 26.14 21.39
C SER A 235 9.19 27.24 20.35
N VAL A 236 9.05 28.48 20.79
CA VAL A 236 8.94 29.69 19.95
C VAL A 236 10.17 30.59 20.15
N SER A 237 10.75 31.05 19.06
CA SER A 237 11.89 31.97 19.03
C SER A 237 11.80 32.86 17.78
N GLY A 238 12.84 33.64 17.47
CA GLY A 238 12.88 34.51 16.30
C GLY A 238 13.28 35.94 16.65
N THR A 239 13.07 36.86 15.71
CA THR A 239 13.25 38.30 15.97
C THR A 239 11.97 38.97 16.46
N ALA A 240 10.80 38.45 16.08
CA ALA A 240 9.51 38.89 16.61
C ALA A 240 9.44 38.56 18.11
N LEU A 241 9.00 39.53 18.90
CA LEU A 241 8.99 39.51 20.36
C LEU A 241 7.81 38.71 20.91
N THR A 242 8.15 37.76 21.78
CA THR A 242 7.21 36.90 22.51
C THR A 242 6.56 37.57 23.72
N ASP A 243 6.69 38.89 23.88
CA ASP A 243 6.09 39.64 25.00
C ASP A 243 4.66 40.13 24.71
N GLY A 244 4.14 39.80 23.52
CA GLY A 244 2.81 40.15 23.04
C GLY A 244 2.76 41.44 22.24
N SER A 245 3.89 42.09 21.93
CA SER A 245 3.92 43.23 21.01
C SER A 245 3.67 42.80 19.56
N ASP A 246 4.25 41.67 19.13
CA ASP A 246 4.30 41.32 17.70
C ASP A 246 3.42 40.10 17.40
N HIS A 247 3.31 39.17 18.34
CA HIS A 247 2.47 37.98 18.21
C HIS A 247 2.02 37.40 19.56
N ASP A 248 1.04 36.50 19.53
CA ASP A 248 0.50 35.86 20.75
C ASP A 248 1.03 34.43 21.01
N LEU A 249 1.71 33.82 20.05
CA LEU A 249 2.23 32.45 20.19
C LEU A 249 3.32 32.35 21.28
N VAL A 250 3.23 31.32 22.12
CA VAL A 250 4.20 30.99 23.17
C VAL A 250 4.54 29.50 23.14
N ASP A 251 5.61 29.09 23.82
CA ASP A 251 5.96 27.68 24.00
C ASP A 251 4.75 26.84 24.47
N GLY A 252 4.59 25.66 23.87
CA GLY A 252 3.38 24.87 24.09
C GLY A 252 3.48 23.44 23.59
N SER A 253 2.31 22.84 23.35
CA SER A 253 2.19 21.52 22.74
C SER A 253 0.91 21.42 21.94
N VAL A 254 0.95 20.70 20.82
CA VAL A 254 -0.25 20.29 20.08
C VAL A 254 -0.61 18.84 20.35
N THR A 255 -1.83 18.47 20.00
CA THR A 255 -2.33 17.11 20.15
C THR A 255 -3.04 16.69 18.88
N ILE A 256 -2.61 15.57 18.30
CA ILE A 256 -3.25 14.93 17.15
C ILE A 256 -4.04 13.72 17.67
N THR A 257 -5.31 13.62 17.29
CA THR A 257 -6.24 12.57 17.70
C THR A 257 -6.76 11.82 16.48
N SER A 258 -6.91 10.50 16.60
CA SER A 258 -7.52 9.68 15.55
C SER A 258 -8.90 10.22 15.12
N PRO A 259 -9.22 10.18 13.81
CA PRO A 259 -8.43 9.63 12.70
C PRO A 259 -7.48 10.65 12.04
N ASN A 260 -7.29 11.84 12.61
CA ASN A 260 -6.54 12.90 11.96
C ASN A 260 -5.03 12.58 11.92
N LEU A 261 -4.38 12.93 10.81
CA LEU A 261 -2.92 12.88 10.65
C LEU A 261 -2.24 14.23 10.90
N SER A 262 -3.00 15.32 10.98
CA SER A 262 -2.46 16.65 11.19
C SER A 262 -3.26 17.47 12.21
N THR A 263 -2.65 18.56 12.65
CA THR A 263 -3.32 19.62 13.40
C THR A 263 -2.64 20.96 13.14
N THR A 264 -3.35 22.06 13.32
CA THR A 264 -2.83 23.40 13.05
C THR A 264 -2.51 24.15 14.33
N VAL A 265 -1.51 25.01 14.25
CA VAL A 265 -1.21 26.03 15.25
C VAL A 265 -1.47 27.38 14.64
N THR A 266 -2.33 28.17 15.29
CA THR A 266 -2.65 29.53 14.87
C THR A 266 -1.78 30.54 15.59
N VAL A 267 -1.27 31.52 14.85
CA VAL A 267 -0.51 32.67 15.34
C VAL A 267 -1.29 33.92 14.95
N ASN A 268 -1.67 34.73 15.93
CA ASN A 268 -2.19 36.07 15.65
C ASN A 268 -1.01 37.05 15.67
N VAL A 269 -0.82 37.75 14.55
CA VAL A 269 0.21 38.79 14.39
C VAL A 269 -0.42 40.15 14.69
N VAL A 270 0.26 40.95 15.49
CA VAL A 270 -0.22 42.25 15.94
C VAL A 270 0.24 43.33 14.95
N ASP A 271 -0.69 44.17 14.51
CA ASP A 271 -0.37 45.46 13.86
C ASP A 271 -0.36 46.54 14.94
N ASP A 272 0.82 47.00 15.31
CA ASP A 272 1.02 48.04 16.31
C ASP A 272 1.28 49.43 15.67
N GLY A 273 1.42 49.47 14.34
CA GLY A 273 1.67 50.65 13.52
C GLY A 273 3.09 51.23 13.64
N ALA A 274 4.02 50.53 14.27
CA ALA A 274 5.45 50.82 14.22
C ALA A 274 6.05 50.21 12.94
N GLY A 275 7.11 50.83 12.41
CA GLY A 275 7.88 50.24 11.32
C GLY A 275 9.16 49.64 11.90
N GLU A 276 9.16 48.33 12.08
CA GLU A 276 10.18 47.50 12.71
C GLU A 276 10.99 46.72 11.67
N GLY A 277 10.42 46.54 10.48
CA GLY A 277 11.04 45.88 9.34
C GLY A 277 10.55 44.44 9.19
N MET A 278 11.29 43.60 8.47
CA MET A 278 10.93 42.18 8.37
C MET A 278 11.34 41.46 9.65
N GLU A 279 10.40 40.74 10.24
CA GLU A 279 10.62 39.94 11.43
C GLU A 279 10.42 38.45 11.16
N SER A 280 10.97 37.61 12.03
CA SER A 280 10.76 36.16 11.99
C SER A 280 10.23 35.64 13.30
N LEU A 281 9.30 34.71 13.20
CA LEU A 281 8.88 33.79 14.27
C LEU A 281 9.31 32.38 13.85
N ILE A 282 10.05 31.69 14.71
CA ILE A 282 10.59 30.36 14.48
C ILE A 282 9.99 29.40 15.49
N VAL A 283 9.31 28.37 14.99
CA VAL A 283 8.82 27.25 15.78
C VAL A 283 9.75 26.07 15.62
N THR A 284 10.07 25.39 16.72
CA THR A 284 10.90 24.18 16.74
C THR A 284 10.21 23.08 17.50
N LEU A 285 10.09 21.89 16.91
CA LEU A 285 9.52 20.72 17.56
C LEU A 285 10.40 20.25 18.72
N GLY A 286 9.76 19.91 19.84
CA GLY A 286 10.36 19.18 20.96
C GLY A 286 10.28 17.68 20.76
N THR A 287 10.45 16.91 21.83
CA THR A 287 10.29 15.44 21.79
C THR A 287 8.82 15.05 21.92
N PRO A 288 8.20 14.48 20.87
CA PRO A 288 6.80 14.04 20.92
C PRO A 288 6.60 12.77 21.75
N ASN A 289 5.34 12.45 22.06
CA ASN A 289 4.89 11.16 22.56
C ASN A 289 4.06 10.46 21.48
N ASN A 290 4.33 9.16 21.24
CA ASN A 290 3.72 8.32 20.19
C ASN A 290 4.03 8.74 18.74
N ALA A 291 5.11 9.48 18.54
CA ALA A 291 5.71 9.82 17.24
C ALA A 291 7.22 10.02 17.43
N VAL A 292 7.96 10.19 16.34
CA VAL A 292 9.37 10.62 16.31
C VAL A 292 9.54 11.83 15.39
N VAL A 293 10.50 12.71 15.66
CA VAL A 293 10.68 13.94 14.86
C VAL A 293 11.31 13.61 13.51
N GLY A 294 10.70 14.05 12.41
CA GLY A 294 11.24 13.92 11.04
C GLY A 294 12.30 14.99 10.69
N ALA A 295 12.61 15.12 9.40
CA ALA A 295 13.61 16.04 8.88
C ALA A 295 13.19 17.51 9.04
N LYS A 296 11.92 17.84 8.78
CA LYS A 296 11.39 19.21 8.89
C LYS A 296 10.90 19.52 10.32
N ALA A 297 11.87 19.68 11.23
CA ALA A 297 11.61 19.96 12.66
C ALA A 297 11.43 21.45 13.01
N THR A 298 11.62 22.36 12.05
CA THR A 298 11.53 23.82 12.25
C THR A 298 10.71 24.50 11.17
N HIS A 299 9.88 25.46 11.57
CA HIS A 299 9.09 26.30 10.70
C HIS A 299 9.40 27.78 10.97
N THR A 300 9.65 28.53 9.91
CA THR A 300 9.84 29.99 9.98
C THR A 300 8.64 30.70 9.36
N LEU A 301 8.01 31.56 10.15
CA LEU A 301 7.02 32.55 9.72
C LEU A 301 7.71 33.90 9.57
N SER A 302 7.78 34.43 8.34
CA SER A 302 8.31 35.78 8.09
C SER A 302 7.18 36.79 8.07
N ILE A 303 7.27 37.82 8.92
CA ILE A 303 6.22 38.82 9.12
C ILE A 303 6.58 40.09 8.35
N TYR A 304 5.63 40.54 7.53
CA TYR A 304 5.74 41.73 6.69
C TYR A 304 4.86 42.86 7.23
N GLU A 305 5.46 44.04 7.28
CA GLU A 305 4.81 45.34 7.49
C GLU A 305 3.87 45.77 6.37
N GLY A 306 4.02 45.14 5.20
CA GLY A 306 3.42 45.57 3.95
C GLY A 306 2.35 44.62 3.44
N ASN A 307 1.93 44.90 2.22
CA ASN A 307 1.07 44.01 1.46
C ASN A 307 1.86 42.77 1.00
N VAL A 308 1.23 41.60 1.09
CA VAL A 308 1.73 40.29 0.67
C VAL A 308 0.84 39.80 -0.47
N ALA A 309 1.41 39.09 -1.44
CA ALA A 309 0.64 38.58 -2.57
C ALA A 309 -0.40 37.56 -2.10
N PRO A 310 -1.56 37.45 -2.78
CA PRO A 310 -2.54 36.42 -2.49
C PRO A 310 -2.00 35.05 -2.89
N ASP A 311 -2.45 34.01 -2.20
CA ASP A 311 -2.35 32.62 -2.65
C ASP A 311 -3.62 32.23 -3.41
N VAL A 312 -3.50 31.45 -4.47
CA VAL A 312 -4.64 31.02 -5.29
C VAL A 312 -4.50 29.55 -5.65
N SER A 313 -5.60 28.81 -5.54
CA SER A 313 -5.71 27.41 -6.00
C SER A 313 -6.96 27.21 -6.85
N LEU A 314 -6.95 26.16 -7.68
CA LEU A 314 -8.04 25.83 -8.58
C LEU A 314 -8.64 24.46 -8.24
N SER A 315 -9.96 24.33 -8.36
CA SER A 315 -10.65 23.06 -8.37
C SER A 315 -11.73 23.05 -9.46
N ALA A 316 -12.02 21.87 -10.02
CA ALA A 316 -13.06 21.71 -11.04
C ALA A 316 -14.18 20.79 -10.56
N GLU A 317 -15.39 21.07 -11.02
CA GLU A 317 -16.54 20.20 -10.81
C GLU A 317 -17.35 20.06 -12.11
N GLN A 318 -17.82 18.84 -12.39
CA GLN A 318 -18.80 18.60 -13.45
C GLN A 318 -20.02 17.86 -12.91
N GLY A 319 -21.13 18.60 -12.74
CA GLY A 319 -22.37 18.03 -12.23
C GLY A 319 -22.26 17.61 -10.77
N ALA A 320 -22.02 16.32 -10.50
CA ALA A 320 -21.85 15.78 -9.15
C ALA A 320 -20.43 15.27 -8.88
N VAL A 321 -19.56 15.29 -9.89
CA VAL A 321 -18.13 14.93 -9.76
C VAL A 321 -17.40 16.17 -9.27
N VAL A 322 -16.90 16.12 -8.02
CA VAL A 322 -16.07 17.16 -7.40
C VAL A 322 -14.61 16.77 -7.59
N GLY A 323 -13.71 17.76 -7.70
CA GLY A 323 -12.29 17.49 -7.98
C GLY A 323 -12.06 16.96 -9.40
N ALA A 324 -12.98 17.19 -10.33
CA ALA A 324 -13.00 16.48 -11.60
C ALA A 324 -11.73 16.75 -12.44
N VAL A 325 -10.84 15.75 -12.54
CA VAL A 325 -9.76 15.72 -13.53
C VAL A 325 -10.24 15.19 -14.89
N LEU A 326 -11.26 14.32 -14.87
CA LEU A 326 -11.97 13.80 -16.04
C LEU A 326 -13.35 14.46 -16.18
N VAL A 327 -13.63 15.01 -17.37
CA VAL A 327 -14.94 15.61 -17.66
C VAL A 327 -15.53 15.10 -18.98
N GLU A 328 -16.84 14.87 -19.01
CA GLU A 328 -17.54 14.33 -20.18
C GLU A 328 -17.90 15.41 -21.19
N GLN A 329 -17.51 15.21 -22.44
CA GLN A 329 -17.91 16.03 -23.59
C GLN A 329 -19.43 16.05 -23.77
N GLY A 330 -20.01 17.24 -23.87
CA GLY A 330 -21.45 17.44 -24.05
C GLY A 330 -22.27 17.12 -22.80
N GLY A 331 -21.61 16.88 -21.65
CA GLY A 331 -22.23 16.74 -20.33
C GLY A 331 -22.72 18.07 -19.75
N ALA A 332 -22.80 18.15 -18.43
CA ALA A 332 -23.08 19.40 -17.72
C ALA A 332 -21.94 20.41 -17.93
N ASP A 333 -22.25 21.69 -17.67
CA ASP A 333 -21.22 22.72 -17.61
C ASP A 333 -20.20 22.37 -16.52
N VAL A 334 -18.92 22.56 -16.84
CA VAL A 334 -17.81 22.45 -15.91
C VAL A 334 -17.64 23.81 -15.23
N VAL A 335 -17.52 23.80 -13.91
CA VAL A 335 -17.25 25.00 -13.11
C VAL A 335 -15.88 24.84 -12.50
N VAL A 336 -14.95 25.71 -12.89
CA VAL A 336 -13.64 25.80 -12.25
C VAL A 336 -13.67 26.97 -11.27
N THR A 337 -13.33 26.71 -10.02
CA THR A 337 -13.38 27.69 -8.93
C THR A 337 -11.97 28.07 -8.52
N ALA A 338 -11.69 29.37 -8.47
CA ALA A 338 -10.49 29.93 -7.87
C ALA A 338 -10.75 30.22 -6.39
N THR A 339 -9.99 29.54 -5.52
CA THR A 339 -9.98 29.81 -4.07
C THR A 339 -8.79 30.69 -3.77
N VAL A 340 -9.03 31.86 -3.16
CA VAL A 340 -7.98 32.82 -2.83
C VAL A 340 -7.87 32.99 -1.33
N THR A 341 -6.65 32.86 -0.81
CA THR A 341 -6.30 33.18 0.57
C THR A 341 -5.30 34.33 0.54
N ASP A 342 -5.50 35.35 1.37
CA ASP A 342 -4.65 36.53 1.38
C ASP A 342 -4.24 36.87 2.82
N PRO A 343 -2.93 36.97 3.12
CA PRO A 343 -2.46 37.38 4.42
C PRO A 343 -2.98 38.76 4.86
N ASN A 344 -3.30 39.66 3.94
CA ASN A 344 -3.88 40.96 4.22
C ASN A 344 -5.43 40.88 4.18
N PRO A 345 -6.13 40.76 5.33
CA PRO A 345 -7.57 40.47 5.35
C PRO A 345 -8.47 41.62 4.84
N ALA A 346 -7.89 42.82 4.63
CA ALA A 346 -8.60 43.98 4.11
C ALA A 346 -8.59 44.05 2.57
N ASP A 347 -7.83 43.17 1.92
CA ASP A 347 -7.63 43.21 0.49
C ASP A 347 -8.86 42.75 -0.31
N THR A 348 -8.92 43.24 -1.54
CA THR A 348 -9.93 42.82 -2.52
C THR A 348 -9.22 42.23 -3.72
N HIS A 349 -9.78 41.17 -4.29
CA HIS A 349 -9.16 40.44 -5.39
C HIS A 349 -9.84 40.69 -6.73
N SER A 350 -9.05 40.63 -7.79
CA SER A 350 -9.50 40.59 -9.18
C SER A 350 -8.87 39.40 -9.90
N TYR A 351 -9.58 38.86 -10.88
CA TYR A 351 -9.24 37.59 -11.54
C TYR A 351 -9.02 37.80 -13.03
N ASP A 352 -7.91 37.29 -13.55
CA ASP A 352 -7.61 37.25 -14.98
C ASP A 352 -7.44 35.81 -15.46
N TRP A 353 -8.38 35.37 -16.30
CA TRP A 353 -8.41 34.03 -16.90
C TRP A 353 -7.86 34.01 -18.34
N SER A 354 -7.17 35.06 -18.77
CA SER A 354 -6.67 35.17 -20.14
C SER A 354 -5.56 34.18 -20.50
N GLY A 355 -4.97 33.51 -19.49
CA GLY A 355 -4.03 32.40 -19.66
C GLY A 355 -4.70 31.07 -20.02
N THR A 356 -6.01 30.93 -19.78
CA THR A 356 -6.77 29.71 -20.11
C THR A 356 -6.75 29.42 -21.61
N ASP A 357 -6.72 28.13 -21.96
CA ASP A 357 -6.75 27.66 -23.33
C ASP A 357 -7.88 28.27 -24.16
N ASN A 358 -7.52 28.86 -25.31
CA ASN A 358 -8.47 29.52 -26.22
C ASN A 358 -9.56 28.60 -26.79
N GLY A 359 -9.42 27.27 -26.60
CA GLY A 359 -10.44 26.29 -26.94
C GLY A 359 -11.64 26.29 -25.99
N LEU A 360 -11.49 26.88 -24.80
CA LEU A 360 -12.53 27.01 -23.80
C LEU A 360 -13.17 28.40 -23.89
N THR A 361 -14.48 28.47 -23.66
CA THR A 361 -15.23 29.74 -23.67
C THR A 361 -15.92 29.91 -22.33
N ASP A 362 -15.54 30.96 -21.61
CA ASP A 362 -16.18 31.36 -20.37
C ASP A 362 -17.63 31.84 -20.63
N THR A 363 -18.56 31.22 -19.90
CA THR A 363 -20.00 31.45 -19.98
C THR A 363 -20.57 32.21 -18.78
N ASP A 364 -19.82 32.34 -17.68
CA ASP A 364 -20.27 33.06 -16.49
C ASP A 364 -19.78 34.53 -16.45
N GLY A 365 -18.77 34.85 -17.25
CA GLY A 365 -18.34 36.21 -17.58
C GLY A 365 -16.98 36.58 -17.00
N ALA A 366 -16.24 37.38 -17.75
CA ALA A 366 -14.87 37.72 -17.40
C ALA A 366 -14.73 38.42 -16.03
N GLY A 367 -13.71 38.01 -15.28
CA GLY A 367 -13.30 38.63 -14.02
C GLY A 367 -13.95 38.05 -12.76
N ASN A 368 -14.71 36.96 -12.89
CA ASN A 368 -15.25 36.21 -11.75
C ASN A 368 -14.17 35.32 -11.12
N SER A 369 -14.40 34.90 -9.87
CA SER A 369 -13.62 33.85 -9.21
C SER A 369 -13.94 32.44 -9.74
N THR A 370 -14.75 32.33 -10.79
CA THR A 370 -15.10 31.08 -11.45
C THR A 370 -14.85 31.21 -12.95
N PHE A 371 -14.59 30.08 -13.59
CA PHE A 371 -14.58 29.93 -15.03
C PHE A 371 -15.52 28.78 -15.39
N THR A 372 -16.67 29.11 -15.98
CA THR A 372 -17.68 28.11 -16.36
C THR A 372 -17.68 27.88 -17.86
N PHE A 373 -17.60 26.62 -18.31
CA PHE A 373 -17.67 26.29 -19.75
C PHE A 373 -18.43 24.99 -20.01
N THR A 374 -19.01 24.88 -21.22
CA THR A 374 -19.56 23.61 -21.70
C THR A 374 -18.47 22.83 -22.47
N PRO A 375 -18.12 21.59 -22.05
CA PRO A 375 -17.07 20.81 -22.71
C PRO A 375 -17.51 20.37 -24.11
N ALA A 376 -16.96 20.99 -25.15
CA ALA A 376 -17.44 20.82 -26.52
C ALA A 376 -16.65 19.80 -27.35
N THR A 377 -15.36 19.60 -27.04
CA THR A 377 -14.45 18.73 -27.79
C THR A 377 -13.60 17.95 -26.80
N ALA A 378 -13.41 16.66 -27.06
CA ALA A 378 -12.51 15.84 -26.26
C ALA A 378 -11.04 16.26 -26.47
N GLY A 379 -10.25 16.21 -25.40
CA GLY A 379 -8.85 16.62 -25.35
C GLY A 379 -8.47 17.17 -23.99
N THR A 380 -7.19 17.46 -23.83
CA THR A 380 -6.64 18.06 -22.61
C THR A 380 -6.65 19.58 -22.72
N TYR A 381 -7.06 20.27 -21.67
CA TYR A 381 -7.16 21.71 -21.60
C TYR A 381 -6.52 22.26 -20.33
N ILE A 382 -5.79 23.36 -20.46
CA ILE A 382 -5.19 24.09 -19.35
C ILE A 382 -6.05 25.31 -19.03
N LEU A 383 -6.44 25.43 -17.75
CA LEU A 383 -7.07 26.62 -17.20
C LEU A 383 -6.07 27.33 -16.30
N GLN A 384 -5.94 28.64 -16.48
CA GLN A 384 -5.02 29.46 -15.71
C GLN A 384 -5.73 30.72 -15.23
N VAL A 385 -5.61 31.00 -13.93
CA VAL A 385 -6.10 32.24 -13.31
C VAL A 385 -4.92 33.00 -12.72
N THR A 386 -4.90 34.31 -12.89
CA THR A 386 -4.07 35.22 -12.10
C THR A 386 -4.97 36.01 -11.15
N ALA A 387 -4.75 35.85 -9.84
CA ALA A 387 -5.38 36.66 -8.81
C ALA A 387 -4.50 37.88 -8.52
N THR A 388 -5.10 39.07 -8.49
CA THR A 388 -4.43 40.33 -8.14
C THR A 388 -5.13 40.97 -6.97
N ASP A 389 -4.39 41.25 -5.90
CA ASP A 389 -4.90 41.94 -4.71
C ASP A 389 -5.02 43.46 -4.91
N SER A 390 -5.43 44.18 -3.86
CA SER A 390 -5.62 45.63 -3.93
C SER A 390 -4.31 46.42 -3.84
N GLY A 391 -3.25 45.76 -3.36
CA GLY A 391 -1.85 46.22 -3.41
C GLY A 391 -1.19 46.10 -4.79
N ASN A 392 -1.83 45.43 -5.76
CA ASN A 392 -1.30 45.07 -7.08
C ASN A 392 -0.18 44.03 -7.05
N LEU A 393 -0.14 43.17 -6.02
CA LEU A 393 0.63 41.94 -6.07
C LEU A 393 -0.25 40.83 -6.65
N THR A 394 0.41 39.86 -7.27
CA THR A 394 -0.26 38.84 -8.07
C THR A 394 0.30 37.47 -7.78
N ASN A 395 -0.57 36.47 -7.89
CA ASN A 395 -0.17 35.08 -7.99
C ASN A 395 -1.07 34.36 -9.01
N SER A 396 -0.63 33.21 -9.52
CA SER A 396 -1.36 32.45 -10.54
C SER A 396 -1.45 30.98 -10.18
N ALA A 397 -2.57 30.36 -10.54
CA ALA A 397 -2.76 28.92 -10.45
C ALA A 397 -3.14 28.34 -11.80
N GLU A 398 -2.81 27.08 -11.98
CA GLU A 398 -3.09 26.32 -13.19
C GLU A 398 -3.78 25.00 -12.83
N LEU A 399 -4.71 24.57 -13.67
CA LEU A 399 -5.38 23.29 -13.57
C LEU A 399 -5.46 22.68 -14.97
N THR A 400 -5.07 21.42 -15.09
CA THR A 400 -5.20 20.68 -16.35
C THR A 400 -6.37 19.71 -16.27
N LEU A 401 -7.27 19.76 -17.25
CA LEU A 401 -8.45 18.90 -17.34
C LEU A 401 -8.39 18.01 -18.58
N ASN A 402 -8.83 16.75 -18.44
CA ASN A 402 -9.00 15.85 -19.57
C ASN A 402 -10.49 15.70 -19.93
N VAL A 403 -10.89 16.30 -21.05
CA VAL A 403 -12.25 16.16 -21.59
C VAL A 403 -12.33 14.86 -22.39
N VAL A 404 -13.11 13.90 -21.92
CA VAL A 404 -13.32 12.61 -22.59
C VAL A 404 -14.61 12.60 -23.40
N ALA A 405 -14.62 11.87 -24.53
CA ALA A 405 -15.82 11.75 -25.36
C ALA A 405 -16.94 10.94 -24.69
N THR A 406 -16.58 10.06 -23.77
CA THR A 406 -17.49 9.25 -22.95
C THR A 406 -16.73 8.88 -21.68
N MET A 407 -17.39 8.99 -20.52
CA MET A 407 -16.79 8.58 -19.26
C MET A 407 -16.44 7.08 -19.26
N PRO A 408 -15.41 6.66 -18.53
CA PRO A 408 -15.14 5.25 -18.29
C PRO A 408 -16.37 4.56 -17.67
N VAL A 409 -16.58 3.31 -18.05
CA VAL A 409 -17.62 2.47 -17.44
C VAL A 409 -16.98 1.72 -16.29
N LEU A 410 -17.24 2.18 -15.08
CA LEU A 410 -16.72 1.58 -13.85
C LEU A 410 -17.49 0.29 -13.53
N THR A 411 -16.79 -0.70 -12.99
CA THR A 411 -17.33 -2.05 -12.69
C THR A 411 -16.79 -2.53 -11.35
N ALA A 412 -17.18 -3.74 -10.92
CA ALA A 412 -16.52 -4.43 -9.80
C ALA A 412 -15.14 -5.00 -10.17
N THR A 413 -14.37 -4.27 -10.97
CA THR A 413 -12.95 -4.52 -11.20
C THR A 413 -12.21 -3.63 -10.21
N ASP A 414 -11.10 -4.12 -9.70
CA ASP A 414 -10.15 -3.37 -8.87
C ASP A 414 -8.97 -3.06 -9.81
N SER A 415 -8.95 -1.84 -10.33
CA SER A 415 -8.14 -1.48 -11.49
C SER A 415 -6.76 -0.91 -11.11
N ASP A 416 -6.58 -0.46 -9.88
CA ASP A 416 -5.32 -0.04 -9.27
C ASP A 416 -4.75 -1.07 -8.29
N GLY A 417 -5.56 -2.00 -7.77
CA GLY A 417 -5.13 -3.11 -6.92
C GLY A 417 -5.24 -2.85 -5.42
N ASP A 418 -5.93 -1.79 -5.02
CA ASP A 418 -5.99 -1.31 -3.63
C ASP A 418 -7.00 -2.12 -2.76
N GLY A 419 -7.78 -2.98 -3.42
CA GLY A 419 -8.80 -3.83 -2.82
C GLY A 419 -10.21 -3.24 -2.81
N VAL A 420 -10.43 -2.09 -3.44
CA VAL A 420 -11.72 -1.45 -3.67
C VAL A 420 -12.14 -1.63 -5.13
N ASP A 421 -13.44 -1.75 -5.37
CA ASP A 421 -13.99 -1.89 -6.72
C ASP A 421 -14.15 -0.49 -7.37
N ASP A 422 -13.80 -0.34 -8.66
CA ASP A 422 -13.87 0.93 -9.41
C ASP A 422 -15.25 1.61 -9.30
N ASP A 423 -16.33 0.83 -9.25
CA ASP A 423 -17.71 1.35 -9.19
C ASP A 423 -18.11 1.89 -7.81
N VAL A 424 -17.30 1.63 -6.79
CA VAL A 424 -17.39 2.18 -5.44
C VAL A 424 -16.61 3.48 -5.32
N GLU A 425 -15.41 3.53 -5.90
CA GLU A 425 -14.49 4.68 -5.84
C GLU A 425 -15.00 5.83 -6.70
N GLY A 426 -15.30 5.53 -7.97
CA GLY A 426 -15.76 6.53 -8.92
C GLY A 426 -14.66 7.08 -9.81
N ALA A 427 -15.00 8.09 -10.61
CA ALA A 427 -14.08 8.77 -11.53
C ALA A 427 -13.84 10.23 -11.09
N GLY A 428 -14.01 10.51 -9.80
CA GLY A 428 -13.55 11.76 -9.20
C GLY A 428 -12.04 11.74 -9.05
N ASP A 429 -11.52 12.69 -8.30
CA ASP A 429 -10.12 12.78 -7.88
C ASP A 429 -10.18 13.49 -6.52
N SER A 430 -10.20 12.66 -5.47
CA SER A 430 -10.59 13.06 -4.13
C SER A 430 -9.48 13.80 -3.37
N ASP A 431 -8.22 13.50 -3.68
CA ASP A 431 -7.05 14.11 -3.07
C ASP A 431 -6.42 15.21 -3.95
N GLY A 432 -6.82 15.30 -5.22
CA GLY A 432 -6.45 16.36 -6.16
C GLY A 432 -5.11 16.12 -6.83
N ASP A 433 -4.60 14.89 -6.85
CA ASP A 433 -3.30 14.54 -7.42
C ASP A 433 -3.32 14.40 -8.96
N GLY A 434 -4.51 14.49 -9.57
CA GLY A 434 -4.71 14.36 -11.01
C GLY A 434 -4.89 12.91 -11.49
N ILE A 435 -4.98 11.95 -10.59
CA ILE A 435 -5.31 10.55 -10.86
C ILE A 435 -6.78 10.32 -10.48
N PRO A 436 -7.59 9.74 -11.38
CA PRO A 436 -8.96 9.41 -11.03
C PRO A 436 -9.03 8.38 -9.91
N ASP A 437 -10.00 8.50 -8.99
CA ASP A 437 -10.12 7.64 -7.80
C ASP A 437 -10.00 6.13 -8.12
N TYR A 438 -10.67 5.62 -9.17
CA TYR A 438 -10.56 4.19 -9.58
C TYR A 438 -9.19 3.73 -10.11
N LEU A 439 -8.21 4.64 -10.17
CA LEU A 439 -6.82 4.38 -10.58
C LEU A 439 -5.85 4.82 -9.48
N ASP A 440 -6.35 5.26 -8.33
CA ASP A 440 -5.57 5.95 -7.31
C ASP A 440 -5.80 5.36 -5.92
N ASN A 441 -4.71 5.17 -5.19
CA ASN A 441 -4.81 4.68 -3.84
C ASN A 441 -5.23 5.81 -2.89
N ALA A 442 -6.49 5.77 -2.46
CA ALA A 442 -7.11 6.75 -1.57
C ALA A 442 -6.44 6.90 -0.18
N ASN A 443 -5.45 6.06 0.17
CA ASN A 443 -4.68 6.16 1.41
C ASN A 443 -3.38 6.97 1.26
N LEU A 444 -3.04 7.40 0.05
CA LEU A 444 -1.93 8.32 -0.19
C LEU A 444 -2.24 9.71 0.38
N GLN A 445 -1.20 10.38 0.86
CA GLN A 445 -1.31 11.76 1.35
C GLN A 445 -0.99 12.71 0.20
N GLY A 446 -1.54 13.92 0.19
CA GLY A 446 -1.31 14.85 -0.93
C GLY A 446 0.17 15.15 -1.22
N ASN A 447 1.09 14.98 -0.27
CA ASN A 447 2.53 15.19 -0.50
C ASN A 447 3.25 13.96 -1.09
N VAL A 448 2.51 12.95 -1.56
CA VAL A 448 3.04 11.77 -2.25
C VAL A 448 2.29 11.52 -3.55
N LEU A 449 2.93 10.85 -4.51
CA LEU A 449 2.34 10.57 -5.82
C LEU A 449 2.89 9.25 -6.38
N GLN A 450 2.02 8.40 -6.92
CA GLN A 450 2.44 7.11 -7.48
C GLN A 450 3.24 7.27 -8.79
N GLU A 451 4.38 6.61 -8.85
CA GLU A 451 5.27 6.61 -10.03
C GLU A 451 4.87 5.53 -11.04
N MET A 452 4.34 4.41 -10.55
CA MET A 452 3.94 3.24 -11.32
C MET A 452 2.51 2.82 -10.99
N ALA A 453 1.70 2.56 -12.01
CA ALA A 453 0.40 1.93 -11.83
C ALA A 453 0.53 0.55 -11.16
N LEU A 454 -0.46 0.15 -10.37
CA LEU A 454 -0.52 -1.12 -9.63
C LEU A 454 0.61 -1.30 -8.61
N THR A 455 1.25 -0.22 -8.18
CA THR A 455 2.35 -0.26 -7.21
C THR A 455 2.15 0.81 -6.15
N GLU A 456 1.52 0.42 -5.06
CA GLU A 456 1.06 1.32 -4.00
C GLU A 456 1.99 1.39 -2.80
N ASP A 457 2.87 0.40 -2.65
CA ASP A 457 3.72 0.22 -1.47
C ASP A 457 5.20 0.56 -1.72
N ARG A 458 5.54 1.01 -2.93
CA ARG A 458 6.90 1.40 -3.36
C ARG A 458 6.83 2.21 -4.66
N TYR A 459 7.93 2.84 -5.06
CA TYR A 459 7.95 3.75 -6.21
C TYR A 459 6.92 4.88 -6.04
N ILE A 460 7.08 5.60 -4.94
CA ILE A 460 6.26 6.75 -4.59
C ILE A 460 7.16 7.98 -4.61
N VAL A 461 6.78 8.98 -5.41
CA VAL A 461 7.39 10.31 -5.38
C VAL A 461 6.93 11.00 -4.11
N GLU A 462 7.84 11.58 -3.35
CA GLU A 462 7.52 12.24 -2.07
C GLU A 462 8.06 13.67 -2.07
N THR A 463 7.26 14.63 -1.62
CA THR A 463 7.67 16.00 -1.35
C THR A 463 7.46 16.33 0.12
N GLU A 464 7.94 17.51 0.53
CA GLU A 464 7.81 17.96 1.93
C GLU A 464 6.34 18.00 2.38
N PRO A 465 6.04 17.59 3.63
CA PRO A 465 4.68 17.54 4.15
C PRO A 465 3.90 18.85 4.01
N GLY A 466 2.62 18.73 3.68
CA GLY A 466 1.68 19.86 3.51
C GLY A 466 1.71 20.51 2.13
N LEU A 467 2.60 20.05 1.24
CA LEU A 467 2.52 20.35 -0.19
C LEU A 467 1.69 19.28 -0.92
N ILE A 468 1.31 19.58 -2.16
CA ILE A 468 0.54 18.66 -3.00
C ILE A 468 1.42 18.25 -4.18
N LEU A 469 1.62 16.96 -4.40
CA LEU A 469 2.15 16.42 -5.64
C LEU A 469 1.00 16.08 -6.57
N THR A 470 1.12 16.46 -7.83
CA THR A 470 0.13 16.15 -8.87
C THR A 470 0.81 15.63 -10.13
N LEU A 471 0.09 14.92 -10.98
CA LEU A 471 0.58 14.52 -12.30
C LEU A 471 0.98 15.75 -13.12
N GLY A 472 2.15 15.67 -13.77
CA GLY A 472 2.57 16.67 -14.73
C GLY A 472 1.74 16.60 -16.01
N SER A 473 1.90 17.60 -16.88
CA SER A 473 1.06 17.73 -18.08
C SER A 473 1.29 16.63 -19.12
N VAL A 474 2.47 16.00 -19.14
CA VAL A 474 2.81 14.84 -19.99
C VAL A 474 2.18 13.57 -19.43
N ALA A 475 2.36 13.29 -18.14
CA ALA A 475 1.81 12.13 -17.45
C ALA A 475 0.28 12.10 -17.53
N LEU A 476 -0.36 13.23 -17.25
CA LEU A 476 -1.81 13.36 -17.33
C LEU A 476 -2.34 13.13 -18.75
N ARG A 477 -1.61 13.58 -19.79
CA ARG A 477 -1.97 13.37 -21.20
C ARG A 477 -1.74 11.95 -21.69
N ALA A 478 -0.73 11.27 -21.15
CA ALA A 478 -0.51 9.84 -21.39
C ALA A 478 -1.71 9.03 -20.86
N GLY A 479 -2.28 9.46 -19.73
CA GLY A 479 -3.51 8.89 -19.17
C GLY A 479 -3.31 7.50 -18.57
N GLU A 480 -2.11 7.23 -18.06
CA GLU A 480 -1.77 5.97 -17.39
C GLU A 480 -1.91 6.03 -15.86
N GLY A 481 -2.34 7.17 -15.30
CA GLY A 481 -2.57 7.34 -13.87
C GLY A 481 -1.30 7.20 -13.03
N LYS A 482 -0.17 7.76 -13.49
CA LYS A 482 1.13 7.62 -12.81
C LYS A 482 2.11 8.70 -13.25
N ALA A 483 3.06 9.07 -12.39
CA ALA A 483 4.06 10.09 -12.71
C ALA A 483 5.18 9.59 -13.66
N GLY A 484 5.43 8.29 -13.74
CA GLY A 484 6.43 7.69 -14.62
C GLY A 484 6.02 7.76 -16.10
N VAL A 485 6.87 8.36 -16.94
CA VAL A 485 6.65 8.56 -18.38
C VAL A 485 7.78 7.97 -19.22
N SER A 486 7.49 7.68 -20.48
CA SER A 486 8.44 7.24 -21.51
C SER A 486 8.99 8.42 -22.32
N GLU A 487 10.11 8.18 -23.00
CA GLU A 487 10.65 9.16 -23.96
C GLU A 487 9.65 9.45 -25.09
N GLU A 488 8.90 8.44 -25.54
CA GLU A 488 7.86 8.60 -26.54
C GLU A 488 6.73 9.52 -26.08
N GLU A 489 6.29 9.40 -24.83
CA GLU A 489 5.26 10.25 -24.24
C GLU A 489 5.72 11.69 -24.07
N ILE A 490 6.96 11.92 -23.63
CA ILE A 490 7.55 13.26 -23.61
C ILE A 490 7.57 13.85 -25.04
N VAL A 491 7.92 13.06 -26.05
CA VAL A 491 7.92 13.53 -27.45
C VAL A 491 6.52 13.88 -27.94
N SER A 492 5.49 13.11 -27.58
CA SER A 492 4.11 13.35 -28.03
C SER A 492 3.39 14.43 -27.23
N HIS A 493 3.66 14.53 -25.93
CA HIS A 493 2.87 15.34 -25.00
C HIS A 493 3.64 16.46 -24.30
N GLY A 494 4.98 16.49 -24.40
CA GLY A 494 5.80 17.56 -23.83
C GLY A 494 5.44 18.95 -24.37
N ASN A 495 5.80 19.99 -23.62
CA ASN A 495 5.42 21.38 -23.90
C ASN A 495 3.90 21.55 -24.04
N ASP A 496 3.16 21.02 -23.07
CA ASP A 496 1.69 21.10 -23.00
C ASP A 496 0.99 20.60 -24.28
N GLY A 497 1.50 19.50 -24.82
CA GLY A 497 1.00 18.83 -26.02
C GLY A 497 1.45 19.43 -27.34
N ALA A 498 2.32 20.45 -27.34
CA ALA A 498 2.97 20.91 -28.58
C ALA A 498 4.01 19.90 -29.10
N GLY A 499 4.41 18.93 -28.26
CA GLY A 499 5.43 17.93 -28.50
C GLY A 499 6.83 18.44 -28.15
N ALA A 500 7.71 17.52 -27.75
CA ALA A 500 9.10 17.80 -27.44
C ALA A 500 10.06 17.08 -28.40
N VAL A 501 11.32 17.53 -28.43
CA VAL A 501 12.39 16.85 -29.16
C VAL A 501 12.96 15.74 -28.27
N ALA A 502 13.15 14.55 -28.82
CA ALA A 502 13.78 13.44 -28.10
C ALA A 502 15.22 13.78 -27.66
N ASP A 503 15.63 13.31 -26.48
CA ASP A 503 17.00 13.46 -25.99
C ASP A 503 17.93 12.34 -26.51
N GLY A 504 18.03 12.22 -27.84
CA GLY A 504 18.55 11.01 -28.49
C GLY A 504 20.03 10.63 -28.24
N GLU A 505 20.77 11.41 -27.45
CA GLU A 505 22.13 11.06 -26.99
C GLU A 505 22.15 10.52 -25.54
N HIS A 506 21.02 10.50 -24.84
CA HIS A 506 20.88 10.04 -23.47
C HIS A 506 20.12 8.71 -23.40
N SER A 507 20.15 8.08 -22.24
CA SER A 507 19.40 6.86 -21.93
C SER A 507 18.95 6.90 -20.48
N TYR A 508 17.66 6.65 -20.26
CA TYR A 508 16.98 6.82 -18.98
C TYR A 508 16.67 5.47 -18.32
N THR A 509 17.71 4.75 -17.89
CA THR A 509 17.51 3.46 -17.22
C THR A 509 16.82 3.59 -15.87
N GLY A 510 16.97 4.74 -15.21
CA GLY A 510 16.34 5.05 -13.92
C GLY A 510 14.90 5.56 -14.04
N GLY A 511 14.38 5.74 -15.26
CA GLY A 511 13.05 6.32 -15.52
C GLY A 511 13.09 7.79 -15.94
N LEU A 512 11.96 8.23 -16.48
CA LEU A 512 11.60 9.63 -16.67
C LEU A 512 10.30 9.85 -15.89
N PHE A 513 10.19 11.02 -15.29
CA PHE A 513 9.09 11.38 -14.40
C PHE A 513 8.53 12.70 -14.84
N ASP A 514 7.22 12.87 -14.68
CA ASP A 514 6.51 14.10 -14.95
C ASP A 514 5.47 14.36 -13.86
N PHE A 515 5.77 15.31 -12.99
CA PHE A 515 4.97 15.69 -11.83
C PHE A 515 5.03 17.21 -11.61
N THR A 516 4.10 17.70 -10.80
CA THR A 516 4.09 19.07 -10.30
C THR A 516 4.06 19.03 -8.79
N VAL A 517 4.75 19.99 -8.14
CA VAL A 517 4.49 20.29 -6.73
C VAL A 517 3.72 21.61 -6.62
N ASP A 518 2.56 21.58 -6.00
CA ASP A 518 1.69 22.72 -5.72
C ASP A 518 1.66 23.07 -4.22
N GLY A 519 1.15 24.26 -3.89
CA GLY A 519 0.87 24.67 -2.51
C GLY A 519 2.08 25.21 -1.76
N LEU A 520 3.15 25.65 -2.45
CA LEU A 520 4.24 26.35 -1.77
C LEU A 520 3.69 27.59 -1.07
N PRO A 521 4.03 27.89 0.20
CA PRO A 521 3.49 29.08 0.86
C PRO A 521 4.03 30.41 0.32
N VAL A 522 5.13 30.38 -0.44
CA VAL A 522 5.81 31.59 -0.93
C VAL A 522 6.29 31.38 -2.37
N ALA A 523 5.84 32.24 -3.29
CA ALA A 523 6.35 32.29 -4.66
C ALA A 523 7.88 32.47 -4.67
N GLY A 524 8.58 31.63 -5.41
CA GLY A 524 10.05 31.64 -5.49
C GLY A 524 10.75 30.81 -4.41
N GLN A 525 10.02 30.09 -3.57
CA GLN A 525 10.61 29.19 -2.57
C GLN A 525 11.11 27.90 -3.22
N SER A 526 12.18 27.33 -2.68
CA SER A 526 12.62 25.99 -3.08
C SER A 526 11.80 24.88 -2.42
N VAL A 527 11.67 23.78 -3.14
CA VAL A 527 11.02 22.54 -2.69
C VAL A 527 11.96 21.36 -2.80
N THR A 528 11.90 20.46 -1.84
CA THR A 528 12.60 19.18 -1.82
C THR A 528 11.68 18.08 -2.32
N ILE A 529 12.09 17.36 -3.36
CA ILE A 529 11.38 16.22 -3.93
C ILE A 529 12.29 15.00 -3.92
N VAL A 530 11.76 13.86 -3.51
CA VAL A 530 12.40 12.56 -3.57
C VAL A 530 11.74 11.73 -4.66
N VAL A 531 12.56 11.20 -5.57
CA VAL A 531 12.14 10.37 -6.69
C VAL A 531 12.87 9.03 -6.62
N PRO A 532 12.19 7.93 -6.29
CA PRO A 532 12.73 6.59 -6.46
C PRO A 532 13.12 6.36 -7.92
N GLN A 533 14.15 5.55 -8.16
CA GLN A 533 14.62 5.26 -9.52
C GLN A 533 14.22 3.84 -9.92
N HIS A 534 13.79 3.62 -11.16
CA HIS A 534 13.51 2.29 -11.72
C HIS A 534 14.76 1.38 -11.82
N ALA A 535 15.94 1.96 -11.68
CA ALA A 535 17.21 1.27 -11.61
C ALA A 535 18.21 2.10 -10.81
N ALA A 536 19.11 1.42 -10.10
CA ALA A 536 20.20 2.08 -9.40
C ALA A 536 20.96 3.06 -10.31
N VAL A 537 21.27 4.23 -9.76
CA VAL A 537 21.95 5.34 -10.44
C VAL A 537 23.23 4.82 -11.09
N PRO A 538 23.40 4.97 -12.41
CA PRO A 538 24.56 4.46 -13.13
C PRO A 538 25.80 5.36 -12.96
N ALA A 539 26.98 4.81 -13.27
CA ALA A 539 28.22 5.59 -13.30
C ALA A 539 28.16 6.75 -14.31
N ASN A 540 28.62 7.94 -13.92
CA ASN A 540 28.61 9.17 -14.73
C ASN A 540 27.19 9.63 -15.11
N ALA A 541 26.22 9.37 -14.23
CA ALA A 541 24.87 9.87 -14.37
C ALA A 541 24.79 11.41 -14.37
N VAL A 542 23.81 11.94 -15.09
CA VAL A 542 23.36 13.33 -15.02
C VAL A 542 21.84 13.35 -14.90
N TYR A 543 21.30 14.30 -14.14
CA TYR A 543 19.86 14.56 -14.16
C TYR A 543 19.54 15.49 -15.33
N ARG A 544 18.59 15.08 -16.17
CA ARG A 544 18.16 15.84 -17.35
C ARG A 544 16.78 16.41 -17.11
N LYS A 545 16.57 17.63 -17.60
CA LYS A 545 15.33 18.39 -17.48
C LYS A 545 14.79 18.68 -18.87
N GLN A 546 13.47 18.52 -19.04
CA GLN A 546 12.78 18.91 -20.26
C GLN A 546 12.03 20.22 -20.03
N GLN A 547 12.25 21.19 -20.92
CA GLN A 547 11.53 22.46 -20.94
C GLN A 547 11.19 22.84 -22.39
N SER A 548 10.40 23.90 -22.58
CA SER A 548 10.09 24.48 -23.90
C SER A 548 11.31 24.80 -24.76
N GLY A 549 12.46 25.09 -24.13
CA GLY A 549 13.76 25.31 -24.79
C GLY A 549 14.48 24.03 -25.25
N GLY A 550 13.99 22.85 -24.88
CA GLY A 550 14.62 21.54 -25.10
C GLY A 550 15.27 20.97 -23.83
N TRP A 551 16.02 19.89 -24.01
CA TRP A 551 16.67 19.17 -22.90
C TRP A 551 17.98 19.82 -22.45
N PHE A 552 18.17 19.93 -21.13
CA PHE A 552 19.41 20.41 -20.51
C PHE A 552 19.74 19.63 -19.24
N ASN A 553 20.97 19.78 -18.73
CA ASN A 553 21.36 19.19 -17.45
C ASN A 553 20.80 20.05 -16.32
N PHE A 554 20.36 19.41 -15.24
CA PHE A 554 19.97 20.10 -14.01
C PHE A 554 21.00 21.15 -13.60
N VAL A 555 20.53 22.36 -13.31
CA VAL A 555 21.35 23.52 -12.97
C VAL A 555 21.44 23.61 -11.45
N GLU A 556 22.63 23.36 -10.89
CA GLU A 556 22.87 23.50 -9.45
C GLU A 556 23.34 24.91 -9.08
N ASP A 557 22.73 25.50 -8.05
CA ASP A 557 23.11 26.77 -7.44
C ASP A 557 22.76 26.80 -5.94
N ALA A 558 22.46 27.98 -5.38
CA ALA A 558 22.15 28.13 -3.95
C ALA A 558 20.73 27.66 -3.60
N ASN A 559 19.81 27.68 -4.56
CA ASN A 559 18.39 27.36 -4.39
C ASN A 559 18.01 26.08 -5.16
N ASN A 560 18.93 25.53 -5.95
CA ASN A 560 18.76 24.32 -6.73
C ASN A 560 19.89 23.33 -6.43
N THR A 561 19.59 22.14 -5.92
CA THR A 561 20.63 21.13 -5.60
C THR A 561 20.19 19.73 -5.96
N LEU A 562 21.18 18.87 -6.25
CA LEU A 562 20.97 17.47 -6.59
C LEU A 562 21.71 16.58 -5.57
N ALA A 563 21.03 15.57 -5.04
CA ALA A 563 21.60 14.59 -4.12
C ALA A 563 21.04 13.19 -4.38
N SER A 564 21.71 12.15 -3.88
CA SER A 564 21.22 10.78 -3.91
C SER A 564 21.54 10.02 -2.62
N ALA A 565 20.75 8.98 -2.35
CA ALA A 565 20.90 8.08 -1.22
C ALA A 565 20.80 6.61 -1.67
N LEU A 566 21.48 5.72 -0.93
CA LEU A 566 21.54 4.29 -1.27
C LEU A 566 20.15 3.70 -1.48
N GLY A 567 19.24 3.92 -0.53
CA GLY A 567 17.86 3.41 -0.56
C GLY A 567 17.77 1.91 -0.81
N GLU A 568 16.58 1.47 -1.20
CA GLU A 568 16.35 0.17 -1.83
C GLU A 568 15.48 0.35 -3.08
N GLU A 569 15.31 -0.71 -3.87
CA GLU A 569 14.48 -0.69 -5.06
C GLU A 569 13.03 -0.29 -4.71
N GLY A 570 12.63 0.92 -5.10
CA GLY A 570 11.30 1.50 -4.83
C GLY A 570 11.11 2.08 -3.42
N PHE A 571 12.11 2.05 -2.54
CA PHE A 571 12.00 2.56 -1.17
C PHE A 571 13.05 3.63 -0.88
N CYS A 572 12.59 4.83 -0.53
CA CYS A 572 13.47 5.97 -0.30
C CYS A 572 13.33 6.57 1.11
N PRO A 573 14.44 7.11 1.66
CA PRO A 573 14.35 8.00 2.81
C PRO A 573 13.50 9.24 2.49
N PRO A 574 12.88 9.88 3.50
CA PRO A 574 12.00 11.02 3.27
C PRO A 574 12.77 12.28 2.82
N PRO A 575 12.08 13.28 2.23
CA PRO A 575 12.68 14.54 1.82
C PRO A 575 13.47 15.23 2.93
N GLY A 576 14.73 15.56 2.65
CA GLY A 576 15.62 16.24 3.59
C GLY A 576 16.33 15.32 4.57
N ASP A 577 16.19 13.99 4.45
CA ASP A 577 16.87 13.03 5.31
C ASP A 577 18.41 13.12 5.21
N ALA A 578 19.10 12.83 6.31
CA ALA A 578 20.56 12.90 6.38
C ALA A 578 21.29 11.83 5.55
N ALA A 579 20.58 10.81 5.06
CA ALA A 579 21.11 9.78 4.15
C ALA A 579 21.46 10.35 2.77
N TYR A 580 20.83 11.46 2.36
CA TYR A 580 21.12 12.10 1.08
C TYR A 580 22.50 12.76 1.08
N SER A 581 23.28 12.43 0.05
CA SER A 581 24.60 13.00 -0.17
C SER A 581 24.67 13.67 -1.53
N ALA A 582 25.38 14.80 -1.61
CA ALA A 582 25.39 15.65 -2.79
C ALA A 582 25.87 14.92 -4.06
N GLY A 583 25.20 15.19 -5.18
CA GLY A 583 25.42 14.56 -6.48
C GLY A 583 24.66 13.25 -6.68
N LEU A 584 24.78 12.69 -7.89
CA LEU A 584 24.26 11.37 -8.25
C LEU A 584 25.34 10.31 -8.05
N ASN A 585 25.26 9.52 -6.99
CA ASN A 585 26.25 8.49 -6.67
C ASN A 585 25.88 7.15 -7.30
N GLU A 586 26.88 6.47 -7.87
CA GLU A 586 26.67 5.16 -8.50
C GLU A 586 26.17 4.12 -7.50
N GLY A 587 25.06 3.44 -7.82
CA GLY A 587 24.46 2.40 -7.00
C GLY A 587 23.31 2.85 -6.10
N ASP A 588 23.08 4.16 -5.98
CA ASP A 588 21.97 4.72 -5.20
C ASP A 588 20.63 4.51 -5.90
N TRP A 589 19.56 4.29 -5.15
CA TRP A 589 18.19 4.10 -5.68
C TRP A 589 17.31 5.34 -5.59
N CYS A 590 17.73 6.34 -4.82
CA CYS A 590 16.89 7.48 -4.47
C CYS A 590 17.57 8.78 -4.88
N VAL A 591 16.85 9.62 -5.62
CA VAL A 591 17.31 10.96 -6.01
C VAL A 591 16.50 11.99 -5.25
N GLN A 592 17.20 12.97 -4.66
CA GLN A 592 16.59 14.15 -4.08
C GLN A 592 16.92 15.37 -4.93
N LEU A 593 15.87 16.07 -5.33
CA LEU A 593 15.92 17.34 -6.03
C LEU A 593 15.55 18.45 -5.05
N ILE A 594 16.30 19.54 -5.05
CA ILE A 594 15.82 20.81 -4.52
C ILE A 594 15.65 21.74 -5.71
N ILE A 595 14.43 22.21 -5.97
CA ILE A 595 14.10 23.06 -7.12
C ILE A 595 13.47 24.36 -6.63
N GLU A 596 13.97 25.49 -7.12
CA GLU A 596 13.39 26.82 -6.89
C GLU A 596 12.21 27.07 -7.84
N ASP A 597 11.05 27.42 -7.28
CA ASP A 597 9.88 27.95 -7.99
C ASP A 597 10.25 29.20 -8.82
N GLY A 598 9.97 29.19 -10.12
CA GLY A 598 10.43 30.19 -11.09
C GLY A 598 11.94 30.16 -11.40
N GLY A 599 12.66 29.18 -10.88
CA GLY A 599 14.10 28.99 -11.05
C GLY A 599 14.48 28.33 -12.37
N ALA A 600 15.76 27.96 -12.50
CA ALA A 600 16.28 27.39 -13.75
C ALA A 600 15.75 25.97 -14.05
N ASN A 601 15.35 25.22 -13.02
CA ASN A 601 14.89 23.83 -13.15
C ASN A 601 13.36 23.69 -13.03
N ASP A 602 12.65 24.78 -12.81
CA ASP A 602 11.20 24.81 -12.88
C ASP A 602 10.76 24.99 -14.33
N ALA A 603 9.87 24.13 -14.83
CA ALA A 603 9.70 23.97 -16.27
C ALA A 603 8.91 25.11 -16.94
N ASP A 604 8.01 25.78 -16.21
CA ASP A 604 7.30 26.96 -16.68
C ASP A 604 8.10 28.27 -16.47
N GLY A 605 9.05 28.25 -15.52
CA GLY A 605 9.92 29.36 -15.16
C GLY A 605 9.18 30.53 -14.50
N LEU A 606 8.00 30.27 -13.92
CA LEU A 606 7.18 31.28 -13.23
C LEU A 606 7.31 31.09 -11.73
N ALA A 607 7.46 32.19 -10.98
CA ALA A 607 7.37 32.14 -9.52
C ALA A 607 5.89 32.24 -9.11
N ASN A 608 5.21 31.10 -8.96
CA ASN A 608 3.76 31.00 -8.82
C ASN A 608 3.30 29.96 -7.79
N ASN A 609 4.13 29.68 -6.79
CA ASN A 609 3.87 28.73 -5.69
C ASN A 609 3.77 27.27 -6.17
N ARG A 610 4.34 26.99 -7.35
CA ARG A 610 4.27 25.71 -8.03
C ARG A 610 5.63 25.40 -8.66
N VAL A 611 5.99 24.12 -8.74
CA VAL A 611 7.18 23.67 -9.47
C VAL A 611 6.78 22.56 -10.43
N VAL A 612 7.13 22.74 -11.70
CA VAL A 612 6.84 21.77 -12.77
C VAL A 612 8.10 20.98 -13.11
N ASP A 613 8.04 19.65 -13.02
CA ASP A 613 9.16 18.76 -13.35
C ASP A 613 8.74 17.67 -14.33
N PRO A 614 9.18 17.78 -15.59
CA PRO A 614 9.61 16.60 -16.33
C PRO A 614 11.13 16.47 -16.36
N GLY A 615 11.61 15.28 -16.01
CA GLY A 615 13.02 14.99 -15.95
C GLY A 615 13.35 13.56 -15.54
N GLY A 616 14.64 13.26 -15.45
CA GLY A 616 15.09 11.97 -14.95
C GLY A 616 16.61 11.77 -15.03
N VAL A 617 17.07 10.71 -14.37
CA VAL A 617 18.47 10.32 -14.39
C VAL A 617 18.82 9.66 -15.71
N SER A 618 19.92 10.11 -16.32
CA SER A 618 20.41 9.57 -17.57
C SER A 618 21.91 9.36 -17.60
N VAL A 619 22.35 8.56 -18.57
CA VAL A 619 23.74 8.50 -19.01
C VAL A 619 23.82 8.77 -20.50
N MET A 620 24.94 9.30 -20.97
CA MET A 620 25.18 9.39 -22.41
C MET A 620 25.17 7.99 -23.03
N SER A 621 24.29 7.80 -24.01
CA SER A 621 24.25 6.62 -24.86
C SER A 621 25.60 6.47 -25.57
N SER A 622 26.27 5.33 -25.39
CA SER A 622 27.52 5.02 -26.08
C SER A 622 27.26 4.76 -27.57
N THR A 623 27.00 5.81 -28.35
CA THR A 623 27.00 5.66 -29.81
C THR A 623 28.44 5.54 -30.29
N ALA A 624 28.70 4.44 -31.01
CA ALA A 624 30.02 4.05 -31.50
C ALA A 624 30.78 5.24 -32.09
N SER A 625 31.98 5.46 -31.55
CA SER A 625 32.97 6.39 -32.08
C SER A 625 33.02 6.35 -33.62
N SER A 626 32.73 7.49 -34.23
CA SER A 626 33.13 7.92 -35.56
C SER A 626 34.03 6.92 -36.32
N SER A 627 33.45 6.19 -37.28
CA SER A 627 34.23 5.50 -38.32
C SER A 627 34.80 6.56 -39.28
N GLY A 628 35.89 7.20 -38.88
CA GLY A 628 36.59 8.24 -39.62
C GLY A 628 38.10 8.04 -39.57
N SER A 629 38.62 6.92 -40.09
CA SER A 629 39.99 6.92 -40.64
C SER A 629 40.25 5.69 -41.52
N GLY A 630 40.77 5.94 -42.72
CA GLY A 630 40.94 4.95 -43.77
C GLY A 630 41.93 3.84 -43.43
N ALA A 631 41.52 2.60 -43.68
CA ALA A 631 42.42 1.48 -43.82
C ALA A 631 42.17 0.83 -45.19
N VAL A 632 43.09 1.08 -46.10
CA VAL A 632 43.22 0.32 -47.36
C VAL A 632 43.54 -1.12 -46.98
N GLN A 633 42.69 -2.05 -47.41
CA GLN A 633 42.84 -3.49 -47.22
C GLN A 633 44.20 -3.99 -47.76
N PRO A 634 45.04 -4.70 -46.98
CA PRO A 634 46.21 -5.38 -47.52
C PRO A 634 45.83 -6.80 -47.94
N LEU A 635 45.35 -6.96 -49.16
CA LEU A 635 45.30 -8.25 -49.83
C LEU A 635 46.70 -8.61 -50.36
N TRP A 636 47.37 -9.48 -49.60
CA TRP A 636 48.26 -10.56 -50.06
C TRP A 636 49.47 -10.19 -50.94
N LEU A 637 50.64 -10.14 -50.30
CA LEU A 637 51.94 -10.33 -50.94
C LEU A 637 52.29 -11.84 -50.89
N LEU A 638 51.98 -12.56 -51.96
CA LEU A 638 52.61 -13.85 -52.27
C LEU A 638 53.54 -13.67 -53.47
N LEU A 639 54.82 -13.90 -53.21
CA LEU A 639 55.95 -13.81 -54.12
C LEU A 639 55.83 -14.77 -55.32
N LEU A 640 55.92 -14.17 -56.51
CA LEU A 640 56.87 -14.48 -57.59
C LEU A 640 57.19 -15.96 -57.91
N SER A 641 56.61 -16.42 -59.03
CA SER A 641 57.31 -17.09 -60.14
C SER A 641 56.45 -16.79 -61.40
N SER A 642 56.91 -16.51 -62.61
CA SER A 642 58.21 -16.62 -63.28
C SER A 642 58.11 -15.89 -64.64
N PHE A 643 59.25 -15.43 -65.15
CA PHE A 643 59.62 -15.27 -66.57
C PHE A 643 58.75 -14.44 -67.56
N ALA A 644 59.36 -13.31 -67.95
CA ALA A 644 59.78 -13.00 -69.33
C ALA A 644 58.85 -12.24 -70.32
N VAL A 645 59.34 -11.03 -70.65
CA VAL A 645 59.67 -10.53 -71.99
C VAL A 645 58.56 -9.89 -72.85
N SER A 646 58.62 -8.54 -72.92
CA SER A 646 58.63 -7.67 -74.13
C SER A 646 57.82 -6.38 -73.89
N ARG A 647 58.47 -5.21 -73.83
CA ARG A 647 58.59 -4.20 -74.93
C ARG A 647 57.20 -3.65 -75.35
N VAL A 648 56.87 -2.35 -75.34
CA VAL A 648 57.63 -1.11 -75.65
C VAL A 648 56.77 0.12 -75.27
N LEU A 649 57.42 1.08 -74.59
CA LEU A 649 57.36 2.56 -74.66
C LEU A 649 56.19 3.26 -75.38
N VAL A 650 55.69 4.34 -74.72
CA VAL A 650 55.48 5.75 -75.18
C VAL A 650 54.83 6.53 -73.99
N GLN A 651 55.56 7.27 -73.13
CA GLN A 651 55.89 8.72 -73.17
C GLN A 651 54.82 9.61 -73.85
N ARG A 652 54.16 10.61 -73.26
CA ARG A 652 54.61 11.87 -72.61
C ARG A 652 53.30 12.66 -72.34
N ARG A 653 53.09 13.31 -71.19
CA ARG A 653 53.56 14.66 -70.78
C ARG A 653 52.85 15.83 -71.50
N GLY A 654 52.23 16.73 -70.71
CA GLY A 654 51.86 18.12 -71.06
C GLY A 654 50.43 18.47 -70.61
N ARG A 655 50.24 19.39 -69.63
CA ARG A 655 50.01 20.86 -69.80
C ARG A 655 48.66 21.15 -70.47
N ASP A 656 47.77 22.02 -70.00
CA ASP A 656 47.97 23.38 -69.48
C ASP A 656 46.77 23.87 -68.66
N LYS A 657 47.01 25.00 -67.98
CA LYS A 657 46.13 25.86 -67.19
C LYS A 657 44.82 26.27 -67.90
N LEU A 658 43.74 26.41 -67.11
CA LEU A 658 43.09 27.69 -66.76
C LEU A 658 42.19 27.50 -65.54
#